data_AF-A0A812L1B8-F1
#
_entry.id   AF-A0A812L1B8-F1
#
_cell.length_a   1.000
_cell.length_b   1.000
_cell.length_c   1.000
_cell.angle_alpha   90.00
_cell.angle_beta   90.00
_cell.angle_gamma   90.00
#
_symmetry.space_group_name_H-M   'P 1'
#
loop_
_entity.id
_entity.type
_entity.pdbx_description
1 polymer ?
#
loop_
_entity_poly.entity_id
_entity_poly.type
_entity_poly.pdbx_seq_one_letter_code
_entity_poly.pdbx_strand_id
1 'polypeptide(L)'
;MLWGSIDGREVQLVTLKTECLEVDICSLGAALVSVRLKVKGEWLDVVLGYESLERYVNGGKPNFGTVVGRCANRIANGTFELDGQQFKLDTNNGSHHLHGGTKGFYAQVFDVASASEKQVTLVLTEPDGFMGYPGKVEVSVTYEVSGGELHFRYSGLSDKPTLLSMTNHAYWNLKGHKAGNVLDHILMVPASRTTATDDSLAITGELPEVAGTSLDLREPRLLQEAVNAGGPIDRNYCLDRPDGQREMMAARLVGPNKVTMEVWTDQPGLQVFTGSNIGTTGPGTWWNGKVLWRMFARPGLFLLRATRPRAVSGRSSVQSAWSRNFGRFITATSKARFCDRERRTAIILGMSFQLGTEMALMQLAGLYDDLVLLLDFNSLYPSIIQEYNICFTTVDRPDENEVAKMTSEAQLLSQTREPDGTAEEGILPQVLRRLVDSRRVVKASMKSEKNPKILQVLEIRQKALKLTANSMYGCLGFQNSRFHAKPLAALITAKGREALQSTKTVVQQELQLEVVYGDTDSVFVNSKTADFHKAMHVAEQIKRAVNKRYRRLEIEIDAVFVRLMLLKKKKYAALKVVNWEKELFEQELKGLDIVRRDWCGLAKEMGEAILTKILDPKMNKEESIDWVHQFLSEQAKNMDGGQVPLDKFVITKGLTKDPKDYPDAKKQPHVQVALRLLSRGKQVRPGQEIGYVVCDTAGEGHEGKSLLAERARDPHEMELDPTLRLDMTWYKKHQVHPIIARILGVVEGTSPGRIAECLGMDAAIFAQVVQHEEGEGLDFISQYMDADPNALFDRSLRYKNFGSILDGVKCKKCGGRTPWQQLLTPSATGEEAQQAPPFTCKDCHAQIQPGAARNQWHQQLRRLVKQHCEGWVQPADQVAGTEKTRRANKGDNLVSEQTVRKELQFAAHLCESAGLRIAEEDAALQTALARMKKDADAWMKIGSQHFIDCGQWFGAIFGTPLLGTLHQ
;
A
#
# COMPACT_ATOMS: atom_id res chain seq x y z
N MET A 1 -1.57 28.15 24.53
CA MET A 1 -1.56 29.35 25.40
C MET A 1 -2.99 29.80 25.64
N LEU A 2 -3.29 30.39 26.80
CA LEU A 2 -4.58 31.06 27.02
C LEU A 2 -4.61 32.33 26.14
N TRP A 3 -5.62 32.45 25.29
CA TRP A 3 -5.83 33.62 24.42
C TRP A 3 -6.84 34.60 25.01
N GLY A 4 -7.85 34.10 25.72
CA GLY A 4 -8.83 34.91 26.44
C GLY A 4 -9.95 34.04 27.02
N SER A 5 -11.10 34.63 27.30
CA SER A 5 -12.27 33.89 27.81
C SER A 5 -13.56 34.42 27.22
N ILE A 6 -14.52 33.52 26.95
CA ILE A 6 -15.87 33.85 26.47
C ILE A 6 -16.87 33.15 27.38
N ASP A 7 -17.80 33.91 27.96
CA ASP A 7 -18.85 33.41 28.85
C ASP A 7 -18.31 32.49 29.97
N GLY A 8 -17.14 32.86 30.53
CA GLY A 8 -16.46 32.08 31.58
C GLY A 8 -15.72 30.84 31.10
N ARG A 9 -15.70 30.53 29.80
CA ARG A 9 -14.89 29.45 29.21
C ARG A 9 -13.57 30.00 28.67
N GLU A 10 -12.47 29.33 29.01
CA GLU A 10 -11.15 29.66 28.48
C GLU A 10 -11.05 29.38 26.99
N VAL A 11 -10.56 30.34 26.23
CA VAL A 11 -10.22 30.20 24.82
C VAL A 11 -8.71 30.05 24.72
N GLN A 12 -8.27 28.89 24.26
CA GLN A 12 -6.88 28.55 24.00
C GLN A 12 -6.51 28.78 22.52
N LEU A 13 -5.27 29.22 22.30
CA LEU A 13 -4.57 29.22 21.02
C LEU A 13 -3.47 28.15 21.07
N VAL A 14 -3.51 27.20 20.13
CA VAL A 14 -2.58 26.08 20.03
C VAL A 14 -1.80 26.21 18.73
N THR A 15 -0.47 26.28 18.85
CA THR A 15 0.42 26.37 17.69
C THR A 15 1.02 25.00 17.39
N LEU A 16 0.78 24.51 16.18
CA LEU A 16 1.42 23.32 15.64
C LEU A 16 2.61 23.71 14.76
N LYS A 17 3.70 22.96 14.84
CA LYS A 17 4.97 23.30 14.18
C LYS A 17 5.61 22.12 13.46
N THR A 18 6.15 22.43 12.29
CA THR A 18 7.18 21.67 11.59
C THR A 18 8.28 22.66 11.18
N GLU A 19 9.34 22.19 10.53
CA GLU A 19 10.42 23.07 10.09
C GLU A 19 10.02 24.08 9.00
N CYS A 20 8.95 23.82 8.26
CA CYS A 20 8.49 24.65 7.13
C CYS A 20 7.05 25.14 7.26
N LEU A 21 6.34 24.76 8.32
CA LEU A 21 4.93 25.07 8.55
C LEU A 21 4.68 25.39 10.03
N GLU A 22 4.09 26.55 10.32
CA GLU A 22 3.59 26.91 11.65
C GLU A 22 2.09 27.24 11.52
N VAL A 23 1.27 26.62 12.36
CA VAL A 23 -0.20 26.70 12.25
C VAL A 23 -0.80 27.05 13.60
N ASP A 24 -1.56 28.14 13.67
CA ASP A 24 -2.26 28.53 14.89
C ASP A 24 -3.74 28.14 14.83
N ILE A 25 -4.20 27.48 15.89
CA ILE A 25 -5.56 26.96 16.00
C ILE A 25 -6.20 27.48 17.27
N CYS A 26 -7.35 28.13 17.11
CA CYS A 26 -8.17 28.63 18.20
C CYS A 26 -9.20 27.59 18.62
N SER A 27 -9.40 27.44 19.93
CA SER A 27 -10.52 26.66 20.47
C SER A 27 -11.89 27.27 20.18
N LEU A 28 -12.01 28.60 20.01
CA LEU A 28 -13.24 29.20 19.51
C LEU A 28 -13.44 28.82 18.03
N GLY A 29 -14.55 28.14 17.76
CA GLY A 29 -14.92 27.66 16.43
C GLY A 29 -13.97 26.62 15.85
N ALA A 30 -13.07 26.04 16.67
CA ALA A 30 -11.93 25.26 16.20
C ALA A 30 -11.18 25.99 15.04
N ALA A 31 -10.99 27.30 15.15
CA ALA A 31 -10.59 28.14 14.02
C ALA A 31 -9.12 27.98 13.62
N LEU A 32 -8.86 27.83 12.33
CA LEU A 32 -7.54 27.94 11.72
C LEU A 32 -7.19 29.43 11.57
N VAL A 33 -6.39 29.96 12.49
CA VAL A 33 -6.10 31.40 12.58
C VAL A 33 -4.99 31.81 11.63
N SER A 34 -3.93 31.00 11.54
CA SER A 34 -2.73 31.32 10.77
C SER A 34 -2.15 30.05 10.17
N VAL A 35 -1.63 30.14 8.94
CA VAL A 35 -0.82 29.08 8.31
C VAL A 35 0.41 29.73 7.70
N ARG A 36 1.49 29.72 8.47
CA ARG A 36 2.78 30.30 8.11
C ARG A 36 3.65 29.26 7.44
N LEU A 37 4.00 29.54 6.18
CA LEU A 37 4.90 28.73 5.35
C LEU A 37 6.27 29.38 5.28
N LYS A 38 7.33 28.59 5.39
CA LYS A 38 8.68 29.10 5.20
C LYS A 38 9.00 29.18 3.70
N VAL A 39 8.91 30.38 3.12
CA VAL A 39 9.17 30.68 1.70
C VAL A 39 10.44 31.52 1.61
N LYS A 40 11.46 31.05 0.87
CA LYS A 40 12.76 31.73 0.75
C LYS A 40 13.43 32.10 2.09
N GLY A 41 13.14 31.34 3.15
CA GLY A 41 13.68 31.57 4.50
C GLY A 41 12.81 32.45 5.40
N GLU A 42 11.81 33.14 4.85
CA GLU A 42 10.87 33.98 5.59
C GLU A 42 9.53 33.29 5.83
N TRP A 43 8.86 33.63 6.93
CA TRP A 43 7.52 33.12 7.22
C TRP A 43 6.46 33.92 6.46
N LEU A 44 5.78 33.26 5.54
CA LEU A 44 4.67 33.78 4.76
C LEU A 44 3.36 33.17 5.27
N ASP A 45 2.53 33.96 5.94
CA ASP A 45 1.19 33.51 6.35
C ASP A 45 0.23 33.58 5.15
N VAL A 46 -0.29 32.42 4.75
CA VAL A 46 -1.13 32.24 3.56
C VAL A 46 -2.61 32.07 3.86
N VAL A 47 -3.04 32.18 5.13
CA VAL A 47 -4.45 32.13 5.53
C VAL A 47 -4.90 33.46 6.09
N LEU A 48 -6.15 33.83 5.81
CA LEU A 48 -6.78 34.98 6.44
C LEU A 48 -7.33 34.55 7.82
N GLY A 49 -6.95 35.29 8.85
CA GLY A 49 -7.49 35.20 10.20
C GLY A 49 -7.65 36.58 10.81
N TYR A 50 -8.35 36.66 11.96
CA TYR A 50 -8.40 37.91 12.72
C TYR A 50 -7.22 38.02 13.68
N GLU A 51 -6.79 39.26 13.92
CA GLU A 51 -5.65 39.60 14.79
C GLU A 51 -5.93 39.43 16.29
N SER A 52 -7.20 39.35 16.69
CA SER A 52 -7.59 39.23 18.10
C SER A 52 -8.82 38.36 18.30
N LEU A 53 -8.97 37.83 19.52
CA LEU A 53 -10.13 37.05 19.92
C LEU A 53 -11.42 37.89 19.87
N GLU A 54 -11.37 39.17 20.27
CA GLU A 54 -12.51 40.08 20.24
C GLU A 54 -13.05 40.27 18.82
N ARG A 55 -12.18 40.23 17.80
CA ARG A 55 -12.60 40.25 16.38
C ARG A 55 -13.27 38.95 15.97
N TYR A 56 -12.84 37.80 16.46
CA TYR A 56 -13.56 36.54 16.25
C TYR A 56 -14.95 36.53 16.92
N VAL A 57 -15.11 37.22 18.05
CA VAL A 57 -16.39 37.34 18.78
C VAL A 57 -17.32 38.38 18.15
N ASN A 58 -16.80 39.57 17.85
CA ASN A 58 -17.58 40.76 17.47
C ASN A 58 -17.53 41.10 15.97
N GLY A 59 -16.60 40.53 15.21
CA GLY A 59 -16.25 40.98 13.85
C GLY A 59 -17.27 40.66 12.76
N GLY A 60 -18.33 39.91 13.07
CA GLY A 60 -19.33 39.49 12.08
C GLY A 60 -18.73 38.57 11.00
N LYS A 61 -19.54 38.29 9.97
CA LYS A 61 -19.11 37.48 8.81
C LYS A 61 -18.03 38.26 8.02
N PRO A 62 -16.97 37.58 7.51
CA PRO A 62 -16.88 36.13 7.30
C PRO A 62 -16.25 35.35 8.47
N ASN A 63 -16.59 34.06 8.55
CA ASN A 63 -16.13 33.16 9.61
C ASN A 63 -14.70 32.62 9.33
N PHE A 64 -13.69 33.50 9.25
CA PHE A 64 -12.32 33.18 8.85
C PHE A 64 -11.74 31.96 9.59
N GLY A 65 -11.50 30.87 8.87
CA GLY A 65 -10.82 29.69 9.39
C GLY A 65 -11.62 28.85 10.39
N THR A 66 -12.81 29.27 10.82
CA THR A 66 -13.66 28.49 11.74
C THR A 66 -14.21 27.21 11.10
N VAL A 67 -14.54 26.21 11.90
CA VAL A 67 -15.33 25.06 11.47
C VAL A 67 -16.81 25.44 11.48
N VAL A 68 -17.49 25.26 10.34
CA VAL A 68 -18.93 25.50 10.20
C VAL A 68 -19.71 24.19 10.22
N GLY A 69 -20.85 24.18 10.91
CA GLY A 69 -21.75 23.03 11.08
C GLY A 69 -22.78 23.31 12.19
N ARG A 70 -23.78 22.44 12.44
CA ARG A 70 -23.93 21.05 11.99
C ARG A 70 -24.10 20.84 10.49
N CYS A 71 -24.68 21.78 9.75
CA CYS A 71 -24.72 21.74 8.28
C CYS A 71 -24.00 22.96 7.69
N ALA A 72 -22.92 22.70 6.94
CA ALA A 72 -22.25 23.71 6.15
C ALA A 72 -23.07 24.04 4.90
N ASN A 73 -23.13 25.34 4.57
CA ASN A 73 -23.99 25.92 3.53
C ASN A 73 -25.45 26.09 3.96
N ARG A 74 -26.30 26.53 3.02
CA ARG A 74 -27.71 26.86 3.25
C ARG A 74 -28.60 25.62 3.23
N ILE A 75 -29.52 25.55 4.19
CA ILE A 75 -30.75 24.77 4.14
C ILE A 75 -31.89 25.73 3.79
N ALA A 76 -32.58 25.42 2.68
CA ALA A 76 -33.64 26.26 2.16
C ALA A 76 -34.76 26.46 3.19
N ASN A 77 -35.21 27.70 3.39
CA ASN A 77 -36.27 28.07 4.34
C ASN A 77 -36.05 27.64 5.80
N GLY A 78 -34.83 27.20 6.15
CA GLY A 78 -34.52 26.66 7.46
C GLY A 78 -35.35 25.43 7.81
N THR A 79 -35.83 24.67 6.83
CA THR A 79 -36.64 23.48 7.07
C THR A 79 -36.11 22.28 6.32
N PHE A 80 -36.25 21.11 6.93
CA PHE A 80 -35.79 19.87 6.35
C PHE A 80 -36.67 18.71 6.85
N GLU A 81 -36.85 17.67 6.03
CA GLU A 81 -37.60 16.45 6.36
C GLU A 81 -36.61 15.30 6.58
N LEU A 82 -36.77 14.58 7.69
CA LEU A 82 -35.98 13.38 8.00
C LEU A 82 -36.91 12.31 8.54
N ASP A 83 -36.88 11.12 7.93
CA ASP A 83 -37.75 9.98 8.25
C ASP A 83 -39.25 10.34 8.31
N GLY A 84 -39.69 11.25 7.43
CA GLY A 84 -41.08 11.71 7.33
C GLY A 84 -41.48 12.77 8.35
N GLN A 85 -40.59 13.16 9.26
CA GLN A 85 -40.79 14.26 10.20
C GLN A 85 -40.18 15.56 9.67
N GLN A 86 -40.93 16.66 9.73
CA GLN A 86 -40.39 18.00 9.44
C GLN A 86 -39.71 18.61 10.66
N PHE A 87 -38.55 19.19 10.43
CA PHE A 87 -37.79 19.96 11.40
C PHE A 87 -37.65 21.41 10.94
N LYS A 88 -37.85 22.34 11.88
CA LYS A 88 -37.63 23.77 11.68
C LYS A 88 -36.36 24.18 12.41
N LEU A 89 -35.40 24.68 11.67
CA LEU A 89 -34.12 25.17 12.13
C LEU A 89 -34.19 26.69 12.36
N ASP A 90 -33.27 27.17 13.18
CA ASP A 90 -32.97 28.60 13.30
C ASP A 90 -32.57 29.21 11.94
N THR A 91 -32.91 30.46 11.66
CA THR A 91 -32.55 31.09 10.37
C THR A 91 -31.68 32.31 10.62
N ASN A 92 -30.49 32.32 10.04
CA ASN A 92 -29.48 33.37 10.24
C ASN A 92 -29.07 34.05 8.92
N ASN A 93 -29.81 33.79 7.84
CA ASN A 93 -29.54 34.37 6.53
C ASN A 93 -30.82 34.47 5.69
N GLY A 94 -31.58 35.53 5.94
CA GLY A 94 -32.95 35.65 5.41
C GLY A 94 -33.82 34.53 5.95
N SER A 95 -34.60 33.89 5.09
CA SER A 95 -35.38 32.70 5.46
C SER A 95 -34.54 31.42 5.57
N HIS A 96 -33.24 31.44 5.25
CA HIS A 96 -32.42 30.24 5.19
C HIS A 96 -31.61 29.99 6.47
N HIS A 97 -31.33 28.71 6.74
CA HIS A 97 -30.40 28.29 7.78
C HIS A 97 -29.01 28.10 7.17
N LEU A 98 -28.02 28.91 7.56
CA LEU A 98 -26.68 28.87 6.99
C LEU A 98 -25.64 28.51 8.05
N HIS A 99 -24.77 27.54 7.73
CA HIS A 99 -23.58 27.21 8.54
C HIS A 99 -23.87 26.77 9.99
N GLY A 100 -25.04 26.20 10.26
CA GLY A 100 -25.44 25.76 11.60
C GLY A 100 -26.31 26.76 12.38
N GLY A 101 -26.70 27.89 11.77
CA GLY A 101 -27.58 28.89 12.40
C GLY A 101 -26.80 29.97 13.15
N THR A 102 -27.49 30.80 13.94
CA THR A 102 -26.90 31.93 14.68
C THR A 102 -25.80 31.53 15.67
N LYS A 103 -25.89 30.33 16.28
CA LYS A 103 -24.92 29.76 17.24
C LYS A 103 -24.27 28.46 16.76
N GLY A 104 -24.06 28.27 15.45
CA GLY A 104 -23.41 27.08 14.92
C GLY A 104 -21.98 26.87 15.44
N PHE A 105 -21.31 25.79 15.02
CA PHE A 105 -19.98 25.42 15.52
C PHE A 105 -18.96 26.58 15.51
N TYR A 106 -19.02 27.45 14.52
CA TYR A 106 -18.11 28.60 14.36
C TYR A 106 -18.14 29.60 15.53
N ALA A 107 -19.22 29.63 16.30
CA ALA A 107 -19.44 30.57 17.41
C ALA A 107 -19.20 29.95 18.80
N GLN A 108 -18.85 28.66 18.87
CA GLN A 108 -18.75 27.93 20.14
C GLN A 108 -17.29 27.63 20.51
N VAL A 109 -17.00 27.62 21.81
CA VAL A 109 -15.69 27.22 22.34
C VAL A 109 -15.62 25.70 22.42
N PHE A 110 -14.67 25.11 21.71
CA PHE A 110 -14.35 23.68 21.75
C PHE A 110 -13.38 23.39 22.91
N ASP A 111 -13.54 22.24 23.54
CA ASP A 111 -12.57 21.76 24.53
C ASP A 111 -11.35 21.15 23.83
N VAL A 112 -10.15 21.49 24.29
CA VAL A 112 -8.92 20.86 23.81
C VAL A 112 -8.76 19.51 24.50
N ALA A 113 -9.10 18.43 23.81
CA ALA A 113 -9.03 17.07 24.34
C ALA A 113 -7.58 16.55 24.43
N SER A 114 -6.74 16.93 23.47
CA SER A 114 -5.31 16.63 23.45
C SER A 114 -4.56 17.61 22.57
N ALA A 115 -3.34 17.99 22.97
CA ALA A 115 -2.46 18.82 22.18
C ALA A 115 -1.01 18.35 22.29
N SER A 116 -0.27 18.49 21.19
CA SER A 116 1.16 18.26 21.05
C SER A 116 1.72 19.31 20.10
N GLU A 117 3.05 19.32 19.90
CA GLU A 117 3.68 20.23 18.95
C GLU A 117 3.24 19.99 17.49
N LYS A 118 2.73 18.80 17.14
CA LYS A 118 2.36 18.45 15.76
C LYS A 118 0.88 18.16 15.54
N GLN A 119 0.08 18.06 16.61
CA GLN A 119 -1.33 17.70 16.51
C GLN A 119 -2.15 18.29 17.66
N VAL A 120 -3.38 18.72 17.37
CA VAL A 120 -4.38 19.08 18.38
C VAL A 120 -5.73 18.47 18.01
N THR A 121 -6.45 17.95 19.02
CA THR A 121 -7.82 17.45 18.91
C THR A 121 -8.73 18.31 19.77
N LEU A 122 -9.74 18.90 19.14
CA LEU A 122 -10.75 19.76 19.76
C LEU A 122 -12.10 19.05 19.72
N VAL A 123 -12.88 19.12 20.79
CA VAL A 123 -14.19 18.46 20.89
C VAL A 123 -15.29 19.45 21.27
N LEU A 124 -16.50 19.22 20.77
CA LEU A 124 -17.68 20.00 21.11
C LEU A 124 -18.88 19.06 21.23
N THR A 125 -19.75 19.32 22.19
CA THR A 125 -21.01 18.61 22.38
C THR A 125 -22.16 19.59 22.26
N GLU A 126 -23.10 19.32 21.36
CA GLU A 126 -24.35 20.04 21.25
C GLU A 126 -25.52 19.14 21.68
N PRO A 127 -26.46 19.61 22.51
CA PRO A 127 -27.61 18.82 22.94
C PRO A 127 -28.63 18.57 21.80
N ASP A 128 -29.59 17.68 22.06
CA ASP A 128 -30.77 17.49 21.22
C ASP A 128 -31.59 18.78 21.13
N GLY A 129 -32.08 19.11 19.93
CA GLY A 129 -32.83 20.34 19.65
C GLY A 129 -31.97 21.59 19.45
N PHE A 130 -30.65 21.52 19.58
CA PHE A 130 -29.78 22.68 19.42
C PHE A 130 -29.89 23.25 18.00
N MET A 131 -30.22 24.54 17.88
CA MET A 131 -30.54 25.24 16.61
C MET A 131 -31.67 24.60 15.79
N GLY A 132 -32.50 23.77 16.42
CA GLY A 132 -33.59 23.01 15.80
C GLY A 132 -33.20 21.64 15.24
N TYR A 133 -31.93 21.23 15.37
CA TYR A 133 -31.48 19.92 14.92
C TYR A 133 -31.88 18.80 15.90
N PRO A 134 -32.35 17.64 15.42
CA PRO A 134 -32.57 16.47 16.27
C PRO A 134 -31.22 15.84 16.70
N GLY A 135 -31.22 15.12 17.81
CA GLY A 135 -30.10 14.37 18.37
C GLY A 135 -29.08 15.23 19.10
N LYS A 136 -28.56 14.71 20.22
CA LYS A 136 -27.30 15.17 20.80
C LYS A 136 -26.18 14.76 19.86
N VAL A 137 -25.25 15.67 19.56
CA VAL A 137 -24.08 15.39 18.72
C VAL A 137 -22.80 15.72 19.47
N GLU A 138 -21.86 14.79 19.47
CA GLU A 138 -20.48 14.96 19.92
C GLU A 138 -19.59 14.98 18.69
N VAL A 139 -18.88 16.09 18.47
CA VAL A 139 -17.96 16.27 17.33
C VAL A 139 -16.53 16.42 17.81
N SER A 140 -15.59 15.91 17.02
CA SER A 140 -14.16 16.13 17.20
C SER A 140 -13.52 16.66 15.92
N VAL A 141 -12.66 17.66 16.04
CA VAL A 141 -11.84 18.20 14.95
C VAL A 141 -10.38 18.02 15.34
N THR A 142 -9.63 17.25 14.55
CA THR A 142 -8.20 17.08 14.74
C THR A 142 -7.44 17.77 13.63
N TYR A 143 -6.53 18.65 14.02
CA TYR A 143 -5.54 19.27 13.14
C TYR A 143 -4.20 18.59 13.37
N GLU A 144 -3.49 18.31 12.29
CA GLU A 144 -2.17 17.69 12.36
C GLU A 144 -1.26 18.26 11.28
N VAL A 145 0.00 18.53 11.64
CA VAL A 145 1.02 19.00 10.71
C VAL A 145 2.10 17.95 10.53
N SER A 146 2.49 17.71 9.28
CA SER A 146 3.57 16.77 8.93
C SER A 146 4.32 17.28 7.71
N GLY A 147 5.57 17.73 7.90
CA GLY A 147 6.32 18.43 6.85
C GLY A 147 5.57 19.70 6.40
N GLY A 148 5.33 19.83 5.09
CA GLY A 148 4.54 20.92 4.49
C GLY A 148 3.04 20.60 4.35
N GLU A 149 2.53 19.64 5.12
CA GLU A 149 1.14 19.18 5.03
C GLU A 149 0.34 19.55 6.28
N LEU A 150 -0.86 20.08 6.08
CA LEU A 150 -1.87 20.33 7.12
C LEU A 150 -3.06 19.39 6.90
N HIS A 151 -3.30 18.51 7.87
CA HIS A 151 -4.35 17.51 7.87
C HIS A 151 -5.50 17.94 8.80
N PHE A 152 -6.72 17.71 8.34
CA PHE A 152 -7.95 17.93 9.08
C PHE A 152 -8.68 16.60 9.14
N ARG A 153 -9.06 16.18 10.36
CA ARG A 153 -9.93 15.03 10.56
C ARG A 153 -11.14 15.46 11.36
N TYR A 154 -12.32 15.24 10.80
CA TYR A 154 -13.60 15.50 11.45
C TYR A 154 -14.20 14.16 11.88
N SER A 155 -14.74 14.11 13.09
CA SER A 155 -15.61 13.03 13.51
C SER A 155 -16.86 13.56 14.19
N GLY A 156 -17.96 12.83 14.06
CA GLY A 156 -19.21 13.13 14.72
C GLY A 156 -19.96 11.86 15.12
N LEU A 157 -20.50 11.87 16.33
CA LEU A 157 -21.35 10.84 16.89
C LEU A 157 -22.67 11.48 17.30
N SER A 158 -23.80 10.85 16.92
CA SER A 158 -25.14 11.31 17.28
C SER A 158 -25.92 10.19 17.96
N ASP A 159 -26.76 10.54 18.93
CA ASP A 159 -27.67 9.61 19.60
C ASP A 159 -29.00 9.38 18.84
N LYS A 160 -29.32 10.27 17.89
CA LYS A 160 -30.48 10.16 16.98
C LYS A 160 -30.07 10.48 15.53
N PRO A 161 -30.84 10.03 14.52
CA PRO A 161 -30.66 10.49 13.14
C PRO A 161 -30.68 12.02 13.06
N THR A 162 -29.66 12.61 12.44
CA THR A 162 -29.51 14.08 12.31
C THR A 162 -28.70 14.44 11.08
N LEU A 163 -28.71 15.72 10.70
CA LEU A 163 -27.86 16.25 9.63
C LEU A 163 -26.50 16.62 10.23
N LEU A 164 -25.42 16.10 9.64
CA LEU A 164 -24.06 16.50 9.97
C LEU A 164 -23.20 16.58 8.70
N SER A 165 -22.79 17.79 8.35
CA SER A 165 -21.89 18.12 7.25
C SER A 165 -21.07 19.32 7.71
N MET A 166 -19.87 19.06 8.23
CA MET A 166 -18.99 20.09 8.80
C MET A 166 -17.70 20.22 8.02
N THR A 167 -17.13 21.42 8.01
CA THR A 167 -15.91 21.70 7.24
C THR A 167 -15.27 23.03 7.65
N ASN A 168 -13.99 23.21 7.38
CA ASN A 168 -13.21 24.37 7.80
C ASN A 168 -13.28 25.52 6.79
N HIS A 169 -13.59 26.72 7.27
CA HIS A 169 -13.91 27.91 6.49
C HIS A 169 -12.68 28.80 6.24
N ALA A 170 -11.53 28.18 5.95
CA ALA A 170 -10.28 28.86 5.64
C ALA A 170 -10.33 29.55 4.27
N TYR A 171 -9.67 30.71 4.22
CA TYR A 171 -9.47 31.51 3.03
C TYR A 171 -7.99 31.63 2.78
N TRP A 172 -7.56 31.34 1.55
CA TRP A 172 -6.15 31.24 1.24
C TRP A 172 -5.71 32.31 0.25
N ASN A 173 -4.56 32.91 0.54
CA ASN A 173 -3.82 33.74 -0.39
C ASN A 173 -2.35 33.30 -0.39
N LEU A 174 -1.95 32.52 -1.38
CA LEU A 174 -0.59 31.97 -1.48
C LEU A 174 0.51 33.04 -1.65
N LYS A 175 0.16 34.30 -1.95
CA LYS A 175 1.09 35.45 -1.97
C LYS A 175 1.32 36.06 -0.59
N GLY A 176 0.56 35.60 0.41
CA GLY A 176 0.48 36.18 1.75
C GLY A 176 -0.90 36.79 1.99
N HIS A 177 -1.43 36.65 3.20
CA HIS A 177 -2.74 37.18 3.60
C HIS A 177 -2.89 38.71 3.41
N LYS A 178 -1.78 39.45 3.40
CA LYS A 178 -1.75 40.91 3.15
C LYS A 178 -1.57 41.31 1.68
N ALA A 179 -1.44 40.34 0.76
CA ALA A 179 -1.06 40.58 -0.62
C ALA A 179 -2.24 40.93 -1.57
N GLY A 180 -3.37 41.39 -1.02
CA GLY A 180 -4.56 41.78 -1.78
C GLY A 180 -5.34 40.59 -2.34
N ASN A 181 -5.77 40.68 -3.60
CA ASN A 181 -6.64 39.69 -4.25
C ASN A 181 -5.91 38.42 -4.69
N VAL A 182 -6.66 37.40 -5.11
CA VAL A 182 -6.15 36.10 -5.61
C VAL A 182 -6.36 35.88 -7.11
N LEU A 183 -6.73 36.92 -7.86
CA LEU A 183 -7.09 36.78 -9.27
C LEU A 183 -5.91 36.31 -10.14
N ASP A 184 -4.69 36.59 -9.71
CA ASP A 184 -3.44 36.16 -10.33
C ASP A 184 -3.00 34.74 -9.92
N HIS A 185 -3.81 34.01 -9.14
CA HIS A 185 -3.59 32.59 -8.87
C HIS A 185 -4.16 31.72 -9.99
N ILE A 186 -3.47 30.60 -10.25
CA ILE A 186 -3.91 29.57 -11.18
C ILE A 186 -4.60 28.46 -10.37
N LEU A 187 -5.85 28.15 -10.69
CA LEU A 187 -6.64 27.12 -10.03
C LEU A 187 -6.97 26.00 -11.01
N MET A 188 -6.86 24.77 -10.53
CA MET A 188 -7.34 23.55 -11.18
C MET A 188 -8.24 22.79 -10.19
N VAL A 189 -9.39 22.34 -10.66
CA VAL A 189 -10.37 21.55 -9.92
C VAL A 189 -10.84 20.39 -10.82
N PRO A 190 -10.40 19.14 -10.58
CA PRO A 190 -10.79 17.97 -11.37
C PRO A 190 -12.23 17.54 -11.06
N ALA A 191 -13.19 18.35 -11.51
CA ALA A 191 -14.62 18.10 -11.33
C ALA A 191 -15.41 18.47 -12.58
N SER A 192 -16.22 17.53 -13.07
CA SER A 192 -17.05 17.66 -14.27
C SER A 192 -18.34 18.44 -14.02
N ARG A 193 -18.78 18.57 -12.76
CA ARG A 193 -20.09 19.13 -12.40
C ARG A 193 -20.01 20.07 -11.20
N THR A 194 -20.98 20.96 -11.08
CA THR A 194 -21.22 21.79 -9.89
C THR A 194 -22.65 21.63 -9.40
N THR A 195 -22.97 22.10 -8.20
CA THR A 195 -24.37 22.22 -7.76
C THR A 195 -24.96 23.53 -8.23
N ALA A 196 -26.11 23.49 -8.89
CA ALA A 196 -26.85 24.70 -9.22
C ALA A 196 -27.43 25.35 -7.94
N THR A 197 -27.55 26.67 -7.98
CA THR A 197 -28.17 27.47 -6.92
C THR A 197 -29.25 28.36 -7.48
N ASP A 198 -30.29 28.63 -6.70
CA ASP A 198 -31.27 29.68 -7.01
C ASP A 198 -30.72 31.09 -6.69
N ASP A 199 -31.55 32.12 -6.90
CA ASP A 199 -31.21 33.52 -6.64
C ASP A 199 -30.90 33.79 -5.15
N SER A 200 -31.38 32.92 -4.26
CA SER A 200 -31.08 32.96 -2.82
C SER A 200 -29.78 32.20 -2.47
N LEU A 201 -29.04 31.69 -3.47
CA LEU A 201 -27.87 30.84 -3.32
C LEU A 201 -28.16 29.49 -2.63
N ALA A 202 -29.44 29.10 -2.50
CA ALA A 202 -29.81 27.78 -2.01
C ALA A 202 -29.63 26.75 -3.12
N ILE A 203 -29.18 25.54 -2.77
CA ILE A 203 -28.92 24.49 -3.75
C ILE A 203 -30.25 23.94 -4.27
N THR A 204 -30.42 23.90 -5.60
CA THR A 204 -31.65 23.42 -6.24
C THR A 204 -31.67 21.90 -6.41
N GLY A 205 -30.49 21.27 -6.49
CA GLY A 205 -30.29 19.84 -6.71
C GLY A 205 -29.86 19.44 -8.10
N GLU A 206 -29.92 20.37 -9.05
CA GLU A 206 -29.37 20.15 -10.37
C GLU A 206 -27.84 20.13 -10.32
N LEU A 207 -27.24 19.27 -11.14
CA LEU A 207 -25.80 19.08 -11.22
C LEU A 207 -25.27 19.41 -12.62
N PRO A 208 -25.28 20.70 -13.04
CA PRO A 208 -24.84 21.11 -14.36
C PRO A 208 -23.37 20.77 -14.61
N GLU A 209 -23.06 20.39 -15.86
CA GLU A 209 -21.69 20.19 -16.32
C GLU A 209 -20.93 21.52 -16.39
N VAL A 210 -19.64 21.48 -16.08
CA VAL A 210 -18.78 22.67 -16.16
C VAL A 210 -18.22 22.87 -17.57
N ALA A 211 -18.22 21.84 -18.41
CA ALA A 211 -17.60 21.84 -19.72
C ALA A 211 -18.08 23.01 -20.59
N GLY A 212 -17.13 23.82 -21.07
CA GLY A 212 -17.44 24.98 -21.92
C GLY A 212 -18.03 26.20 -21.20
N THR A 213 -18.08 26.18 -19.86
CA THR A 213 -18.53 27.33 -19.04
C THR A 213 -17.35 28.07 -18.42
N SER A 214 -17.60 29.25 -17.82
CA SER A 214 -16.60 29.96 -17.01
C SER A 214 -16.15 29.17 -15.77
N LEU A 215 -16.94 28.17 -15.36
CA LEU A 215 -16.67 27.29 -14.22
C LEU A 215 -15.82 26.08 -14.61
N ASP A 216 -15.46 25.90 -15.89
CA ASP A 216 -14.55 24.84 -16.33
C ASP A 216 -13.13 25.12 -15.81
N LEU A 217 -12.80 24.46 -14.70
CA LEU A 217 -11.50 24.51 -14.05
C LEU A 217 -10.81 23.15 -14.07
N ARG A 218 -11.26 22.22 -14.92
CA ARG A 218 -10.67 20.86 -15.02
C ARG A 218 -9.19 20.93 -15.40
N GLU A 219 -8.84 21.90 -16.23
CA GLU A 219 -7.47 22.28 -16.55
C GLU A 219 -7.03 23.53 -15.75
N PRO A 220 -5.72 23.70 -15.46
CA PRO A 220 -5.23 24.87 -14.75
C PRO A 220 -5.58 26.18 -15.46
N ARG A 221 -6.33 27.05 -14.78
CA ARG A 221 -6.80 28.33 -15.33
C ARG A 221 -6.52 29.48 -14.38
N LEU A 222 -6.16 30.65 -14.92
CA LEU A 222 -6.01 31.86 -14.14
C LEU A 222 -7.38 32.28 -13.58
N LEU A 223 -7.48 32.53 -12.27
CA LEU A 223 -8.74 32.91 -11.65
C LEU A 223 -9.34 34.18 -12.25
N GLN A 224 -8.49 35.14 -12.66
CA GLN A 224 -8.91 36.35 -13.37
C GLN A 224 -9.71 36.04 -14.63
N GLU A 225 -9.29 35.06 -15.42
CA GLU A 225 -9.96 34.72 -16.68
C GLU A 225 -11.33 34.08 -16.43
N ALA A 226 -11.42 33.17 -15.45
CA ALA A 226 -12.68 32.54 -15.07
C ALA A 226 -13.68 33.59 -14.52
N VAL A 227 -13.19 34.49 -13.66
CA VAL A 227 -14.01 35.57 -13.07
C VAL A 227 -14.43 36.60 -14.11
N ASN A 228 -13.57 36.95 -15.07
CA ASN A 228 -13.93 37.86 -16.15
C ASN A 228 -14.98 37.24 -17.09
N ALA A 229 -14.91 35.92 -17.32
CA ALA A 229 -15.81 35.23 -18.23
C ALA A 229 -17.21 34.99 -17.65
N GLY A 230 -17.36 34.81 -16.34
CA GLY A 230 -18.67 34.49 -15.74
C GLY A 230 -18.92 35.01 -14.34
N GLY A 231 -18.15 36.01 -13.90
CA GLY A 231 -18.28 36.64 -12.59
C GLY A 231 -17.61 35.86 -11.45
N PRO A 232 -17.69 36.38 -10.21
CA PRO A 232 -17.15 35.72 -9.04
C PRO A 232 -17.72 34.31 -8.86
N ILE A 233 -16.85 33.38 -8.48
CA ILE A 233 -17.20 31.97 -8.30
C ILE A 233 -17.68 31.80 -6.87
N ASP A 234 -18.89 31.28 -6.67
CA ASP A 234 -19.37 30.76 -5.40
C ASP A 234 -20.11 29.44 -5.67
N ARG A 235 -19.35 28.36 -5.84
CA ARG A 235 -19.86 27.10 -6.37
C ARG A 235 -19.29 25.90 -5.63
N ASN A 236 -20.16 24.95 -5.32
CA ASN A 236 -19.75 23.62 -4.90
C ASN A 236 -19.56 22.73 -6.12
N TYR A 237 -18.31 22.39 -6.41
CA TYR A 237 -17.89 21.40 -7.39
C TYR A 237 -18.14 19.99 -6.86
N CYS A 238 -18.68 19.13 -7.72
CA CYS A 238 -18.88 17.71 -7.45
C CYS A 238 -17.65 16.97 -7.96
N LEU A 239 -16.79 16.51 -7.05
CA LEU A 239 -15.51 15.92 -7.40
C LEU A 239 -15.69 14.59 -8.14
N ASP A 240 -15.00 14.42 -9.26
CA ASP A 240 -15.04 13.19 -10.05
C ASP A 240 -14.17 12.14 -9.36
N ARG A 241 -14.76 11.37 -8.45
CA ARG A 241 -14.06 10.28 -7.76
C ARG A 241 -13.72 9.16 -8.76
N PRO A 242 -12.44 8.78 -8.93
CA PRO A 242 -12.08 7.55 -9.62
C PRO A 242 -12.53 6.34 -8.79
N ASP A 243 -13.15 5.36 -9.43
CA ASP A 243 -13.68 4.17 -8.76
C ASP A 243 -12.58 3.44 -7.96
N GLY A 244 -12.84 3.18 -6.67
CA GLY A 244 -11.93 2.47 -5.77
C GLY A 244 -10.98 3.34 -4.93
N GLN A 245 -10.91 4.66 -5.17
CA GLN A 245 -10.07 5.55 -4.35
C GLN A 245 -10.82 6.10 -3.12
N ARG A 246 -10.21 5.97 -1.93
CA ARG A 246 -10.75 6.53 -0.69
C ARG A 246 -10.52 8.04 -0.57
N GLU A 247 -9.35 8.52 -0.96
CA GLU A 247 -8.98 9.94 -1.02
C GLU A 247 -8.66 10.33 -2.47
N MET A 248 -8.98 11.56 -2.87
CA MET A 248 -8.66 12.10 -4.20
C MET A 248 -8.15 13.54 -4.09
N MET A 249 -7.40 14.00 -5.09
CA MET A 249 -7.04 15.41 -5.22
C MET A 249 -8.29 16.23 -5.60
N ALA A 250 -8.68 17.16 -4.74
CA ALA A 250 -9.83 18.03 -4.92
C ALA A 250 -9.49 19.31 -5.69
N ALA A 251 -8.28 19.86 -5.50
CA ALA A 251 -7.83 21.02 -6.25
C ALA A 251 -6.31 21.19 -6.19
N ARG A 252 -5.80 21.99 -7.11
CA ARG A 252 -4.45 22.54 -7.09
C ARG A 252 -4.50 24.05 -7.33
N LEU A 253 -3.96 24.82 -6.40
CA LEU A 253 -3.83 26.28 -6.48
C LEU A 253 -2.36 26.66 -6.58
N VAL A 254 -2.01 27.58 -7.48
CA VAL A 254 -0.64 28.08 -7.64
C VAL A 254 -0.66 29.61 -7.57
N GLY A 255 0.07 30.19 -6.63
CA GLY A 255 0.30 31.63 -6.54
C GLY A 255 1.38 32.11 -7.52
N PRO A 256 1.42 33.42 -7.84
CA PRO A 256 2.42 33.99 -8.75
C PRO A 256 3.85 33.94 -8.17
N ASN A 257 3.98 33.98 -6.84
CA ASN A 257 5.23 33.69 -6.11
C ASN A 257 5.64 32.21 -6.16
N LYS A 258 4.91 31.40 -6.94
CA LYS A 258 5.13 29.98 -7.17
C LYS A 258 4.88 29.06 -5.98
N VAL A 259 4.37 29.58 -4.87
CA VAL A 259 3.80 28.75 -3.81
C VAL A 259 2.59 28.01 -4.37
N THR A 260 2.56 26.70 -4.20
CA THR A 260 1.52 25.79 -4.69
C THR A 260 0.85 25.13 -3.50
N MET A 261 -0.47 25.05 -3.51
CA MET A 261 -1.25 24.24 -2.58
C MET A 261 -2.02 23.16 -3.34
N GLU A 262 -1.83 21.90 -2.96
CA GLU A 262 -2.66 20.78 -3.38
C GLU A 262 -3.59 20.39 -2.25
N VAL A 263 -4.85 20.13 -2.56
CA VAL A 263 -5.81 19.71 -1.55
C VAL A 263 -6.40 18.36 -1.92
N TRP A 264 -6.47 17.50 -0.91
CA TRP A 264 -6.87 16.12 -0.99
C TRP A 264 -8.03 15.86 -0.02
N THR A 265 -8.95 14.98 -0.40
CA THR A 265 -10.08 14.64 0.47
C THR A 265 -10.73 13.30 0.15
N ASP A 266 -11.33 12.69 1.18
CA ASP A 266 -12.25 11.56 1.08
C ASP A 266 -13.72 11.97 0.91
N GLN A 267 -13.99 13.23 0.62
CA GLN A 267 -15.33 13.80 0.52
C GLN A 267 -15.74 14.13 -0.94
N PRO A 268 -17.02 13.96 -1.32
CA PRO A 268 -17.49 14.12 -2.72
C PRO A 268 -17.61 15.55 -3.26
N GLY A 269 -17.48 16.60 -2.44
CA GLY A 269 -17.72 17.97 -2.91
C GLY A 269 -16.64 18.97 -2.49
N LEU A 270 -16.37 19.94 -3.35
CA LEU A 270 -15.46 21.05 -3.11
C LEU A 270 -16.12 22.41 -3.32
N GLN A 271 -16.20 23.25 -2.28
CA GLN A 271 -16.59 24.64 -2.47
C GLN A 271 -15.41 25.46 -2.97
N VAL A 272 -15.57 26.12 -4.12
CA VAL A 272 -14.71 27.21 -4.57
C VAL A 272 -15.49 28.50 -4.39
N PHE A 273 -14.96 29.41 -3.58
CA PHE A 273 -15.52 30.74 -3.42
C PHE A 273 -14.42 31.76 -3.65
N THR A 274 -14.67 32.76 -4.50
CA THR A 274 -13.71 33.80 -4.86
C THR A 274 -14.05 35.15 -4.21
N GLY A 275 -14.75 35.21 -3.08
CA GLY A 275 -14.65 36.35 -2.17
C GLY A 275 -15.48 37.60 -2.53
N SER A 276 -16.48 37.50 -3.41
CA SER A 276 -17.28 38.64 -3.89
C SER A 276 -18.00 39.47 -2.81
N ASN A 277 -18.30 38.87 -1.66
CA ASN A 277 -19.10 39.47 -0.59
C ASN A 277 -18.31 39.74 0.71
N ILE A 278 -16.98 39.75 0.66
CA ILE A 278 -16.13 40.16 1.80
C ILE A 278 -15.99 41.70 1.71
N GLY A 279 -16.73 42.42 2.56
CA GLY A 279 -16.88 43.87 2.48
C GLY A 279 -15.58 44.67 2.63
N THR A 280 -15.51 45.81 1.94
CA THR A 280 -14.35 46.74 1.88
C THR A 280 -14.37 47.84 2.93
N THR A 281 -15.15 47.73 4.00
CA THR A 281 -15.33 48.84 4.95
C THR A 281 -15.33 48.39 6.42
N GLY A 282 -14.18 48.56 7.06
CA GLY A 282 -14.03 48.60 8.52
C GLY A 282 -12.69 49.28 8.87
N PRO A 283 -12.63 50.19 9.86
CA PRO A 283 -11.38 50.88 10.22
C PRO A 283 -10.41 49.87 10.85
N GLY A 284 -9.18 49.86 10.33
CA GLY A 284 -8.20 48.78 10.47
C GLY A 284 -7.69 48.42 9.08
N THR A 285 -6.81 49.27 8.54
CA THR A 285 -6.25 49.22 7.19
C THR A 285 -5.79 47.82 6.79
N TRP A 286 -6.52 47.09 5.93
CA TRP A 286 -6.00 46.10 4.95
C TRP A 286 -7.06 45.64 3.91
N TRP A 287 -8.03 46.46 3.46
CA TRP A 287 -9.08 45.90 2.56
C TRP A 287 -9.55 46.87 1.47
N ASN A 288 -8.70 47.10 0.46
CA ASN A 288 -9.08 47.78 -0.79
C ASN A 288 -9.34 46.79 -1.93
N GLY A 289 -10.42 46.01 -1.78
CA GLY A 289 -11.11 45.36 -2.88
C GLY A 289 -10.42 44.17 -3.55
N LYS A 290 -11.29 43.28 -4.02
CA LYS A 290 -11.06 42.20 -5.00
C LYS A 290 -10.76 40.81 -4.40
N VAL A 291 -11.69 39.91 -4.70
CA VAL A 291 -11.65 38.48 -4.99
C VAL A 291 -10.66 37.60 -4.20
N LEU A 292 -11.17 36.65 -3.41
CA LEU A 292 -10.45 35.80 -2.43
C LEU A 292 -10.98 34.35 -2.37
N TRP A 293 -10.09 33.36 -2.38
CA TRP A 293 -10.34 31.94 -2.64
C TRP A 293 -10.71 31.10 -1.39
N ARG A 294 -11.54 30.05 -1.54
CA ARG A 294 -12.01 29.13 -0.47
C ARG A 294 -11.99 27.67 -0.97
N MET A 295 -11.69 26.72 -0.10
CA MET A 295 -11.86 25.28 -0.34
C MET A 295 -12.71 24.63 0.77
N PHE A 296 -13.61 23.72 0.40
CA PHE A 296 -14.20 22.75 1.32
C PHE A 296 -14.02 21.33 0.80
N ALA A 297 -14.16 20.36 1.68
CA ALA A 297 -14.41 18.99 1.29
C ALA A 297 -15.67 18.50 2.01
N ARG A 298 -16.74 18.14 1.28
CA ARG A 298 -18.08 17.87 1.85
C ARG A 298 -18.48 16.41 1.83
N PRO A 299 -18.97 15.83 2.94
CA PRO A 299 -19.81 14.64 2.90
C PRO A 299 -21.11 14.95 2.16
N GLY A 300 -21.42 14.12 1.17
CA GLY A 300 -22.70 13.93 0.48
C GLY A 300 -23.69 15.11 0.43
N LEU A 301 -23.99 15.53 -0.80
CA LEU A 301 -25.21 16.24 -1.15
C LEU A 301 -26.46 15.50 -0.62
N PHE A 302 -27.33 16.16 0.14
CA PHE A 302 -28.73 15.76 0.25
C PHE A 302 -29.66 16.98 0.07
N LEU A 303 -30.72 16.72 -0.69
CA LEU A 303 -31.72 17.61 -1.23
C LEU A 303 -33.00 17.58 -0.39
N LEU A 304 -33.51 18.73 0.01
CA LEU A 304 -34.86 18.90 0.59
C LEU A 304 -35.45 20.25 0.13
N ARG A 305 -36.61 20.42 -0.52
CA ARG A 305 -37.55 19.63 -1.36
C ARG A 305 -38.55 20.65 -1.95
N ALA A 306 -39.00 20.53 -3.21
CA ALA A 306 -40.32 21.00 -3.67
C ALA A 306 -40.81 20.27 -4.95
N THR A 307 -41.97 19.63 -4.82
CA THR A 307 -42.92 19.01 -5.79
C THR A 307 -43.33 19.96 -6.96
N ARG A 308 -43.73 19.61 -8.21
CA ARG A 308 -44.58 18.56 -8.90
C ARG A 308 -44.64 18.95 -10.43
N PRO A 309 -45.45 18.38 -11.38
CA PRO A 309 -45.94 17.01 -11.70
C PRO A 309 -45.85 16.60 -13.22
N ARG A 310 -46.08 15.30 -13.54
CA ARG A 310 -46.42 14.67 -14.86
C ARG A 310 -45.28 14.55 -15.92
N ALA A 311 -45.04 13.44 -16.64
CA ALA A 311 -45.72 12.15 -16.75
C ALA A 311 -44.82 11.05 -17.37
N VAL A 312 -45.08 9.80 -16.97
CA VAL A 312 -44.89 8.51 -17.67
C VAL A 312 -43.51 7.81 -17.67
N SER A 313 -43.50 6.73 -16.86
CA SER A 313 -42.85 5.42 -17.02
C SER A 313 -41.40 5.22 -16.55
N GLY A 314 -41.24 4.26 -15.63
CA GLY A 314 -39.96 3.61 -15.30
C GLY A 314 -39.48 3.87 -13.89
N ARG A 315 -39.80 2.95 -12.96
CA ARG A 315 -39.34 2.96 -11.56
C ARG A 315 -37.81 3.08 -11.47
N SER A 316 -37.30 4.18 -10.92
CA SER A 316 -35.94 4.27 -10.41
C SER A 316 -35.90 4.98 -9.06
N SER A 317 -35.13 4.35 -8.17
CA SER A 317 -34.97 4.58 -6.75
C SER A 317 -33.81 5.54 -6.48
N VAL A 318 -34.03 6.59 -5.69
CA VAL A 318 -32.96 7.27 -4.93
C VAL A 318 -33.47 7.60 -3.52
N GLN A 319 -33.62 6.54 -2.71
CA GLN A 319 -33.74 6.60 -1.26
C GLN A 319 -32.72 5.61 -0.70
N SER A 320 -31.46 6.03 -0.53
CA SER A 320 -30.49 5.42 0.39
C SER A 320 -29.09 5.99 0.15
N ALA A 321 -28.64 6.93 0.98
CA ALA A 321 -27.20 7.15 1.18
C ALA A 321 -26.84 7.83 2.51
N TRP A 322 -27.77 8.48 3.24
CA TRP A 322 -27.42 9.13 4.52
C TRP A 322 -28.45 9.02 5.66
N SER A 323 -29.65 8.47 5.46
CA SER A 323 -30.71 8.44 6.49
C SER A 323 -30.90 7.11 7.24
N ARG A 324 -29.92 6.20 7.29
CA ARG A 324 -29.98 5.05 8.22
C ARG A 324 -28.61 4.70 8.79
N ASN A 325 -28.11 5.52 9.70
CA ASN A 325 -26.94 5.19 10.51
C ASN A 325 -27.25 5.53 11.97
N PHE A 326 -27.95 4.64 12.65
CA PHE A 326 -28.06 4.64 14.11
C PHE A 326 -26.71 4.13 14.66
N GLY A 327 -26.03 4.90 15.51
CA GLY A 327 -24.81 4.48 16.22
C GLY A 327 -23.54 4.25 15.38
N ARG A 328 -23.33 4.95 14.25
CA ARG A 328 -22.09 4.84 13.46
C ARG A 328 -21.24 6.13 13.48
N PHE A 329 -19.94 5.94 13.72
CA PHE A 329 -18.87 6.92 13.55
C PHE A 329 -18.90 7.53 12.14
N ILE A 330 -19.07 8.85 12.03
CA ILE A 330 -18.78 9.58 10.80
C ILE A 330 -17.33 10.07 10.91
N THR A 331 -16.48 9.73 9.95
CA THR A 331 -15.10 10.25 9.84
C THR A 331 -14.89 10.84 8.46
N ALA A 332 -14.38 12.07 8.40
CA ALA A 332 -14.00 12.75 7.16
C ALA A 332 -12.56 13.26 7.26
N THR A 333 -11.77 13.12 6.20
CA THR A 333 -10.38 13.57 6.11
C THR A 333 -10.19 14.55 4.95
N SER A 334 -9.49 15.66 5.22
CA SER A 334 -8.99 16.57 4.19
C SER A 334 -7.58 17.01 4.51
N LYS A 335 -6.77 17.24 3.48
CA LYS A 335 -5.35 17.58 3.63
C LYS A 335 -4.97 18.67 2.63
N ALA A 336 -4.25 19.67 3.08
CA ALA A 336 -3.59 20.66 2.24
C ALA A 336 -2.07 20.45 2.24
N ARG A 337 -1.44 20.38 1.08
CA ARG A 337 0.01 20.22 0.88
C ARG A 337 0.57 21.45 0.20
N PHE A 338 1.57 22.09 0.80
CA PHE A 338 2.22 23.29 0.26
C PHE A 338 3.58 22.97 -0.36
N CYS A 339 3.89 23.58 -1.50
CA CYS A 339 5.15 23.42 -2.24
C CYS A 339 5.56 24.74 -2.89
N ASP A 340 6.75 25.26 -2.58
CA ASP A 340 7.37 26.38 -3.31
C ASP A 340 8.00 25.84 -4.62
N ARG A 341 7.73 26.40 -5.81
CA ARG A 341 8.26 25.85 -7.09
C ARG A 341 9.78 26.01 -7.27
N GLU A 342 10.50 26.70 -6.39
CA GLU A 342 11.97 26.56 -6.34
C GLU A 342 12.40 25.23 -5.69
N ARG A 343 11.47 24.49 -5.08
CA ARG A 343 11.66 23.12 -4.55
C ARG A 343 10.54 22.21 -5.05
N ARG A 344 10.67 21.69 -6.27
CA ARG A 344 9.93 20.48 -6.63
C ARG A 344 10.44 19.35 -5.75
N THR A 345 9.63 18.92 -4.79
CA THR A 345 9.59 17.50 -4.51
C THR A 345 8.20 16.96 -4.21
N ALA A 346 7.86 15.92 -4.98
CA ALA A 346 6.73 15.04 -4.75
C ALA A 346 6.84 14.36 -3.38
N ILE A 347 5.79 14.45 -2.57
CA ILE A 347 5.59 13.58 -1.41
C ILE A 347 4.72 12.41 -1.89
N ILE A 348 5.39 11.30 -2.18
CA ILE A 348 4.82 9.96 -2.30
C ILE A 348 4.20 9.59 -0.94
N LEU A 349 3.10 8.83 -1.00
CA LEU A 349 2.43 8.16 0.12
C LEU A 349 3.41 7.67 1.18
N GLY A 350 2.96 7.69 2.44
CA GLY A 350 3.71 7.17 3.58
C GLY A 350 4.41 5.86 3.29
N MET A 351 5.70 5.96 2.99
CA MET A 351 6.66 4.92 3.25
C MET A 351 7.36 5.36 4.52
N SER A 352 7.39 4.48 5.51
CA SER A 352 8.54 4.41 6.39
C SER A 352 9.78 4.64 5.51
N PHE A 353 10.54 5.72 5.71
CA PHE A 353 11.82 5.85 5.03
C PHE A 353 12.72 4.78 5.63
N GLN A 354 12.67 3.58 5.06
CA GLN A 354 13.81 2.69 5.07
C GLN A 354 14.91 3.46 4.34
N LEU A 355 15.91 3.95 5.08
CA LEU A 355 17.26 3.98 4.52
C LEU A 355 17.42 2.60 3.88
N GLY A 356 17.58 2.53 2.56
CA GLY A 356 17.59 1.27 1.83
C GLY A 356 18.82 0.47 2.23
N THR A 357 18.77 -0.23 3.35
CA THR A 357 19.88 -1.03 3.88
C THR A 357 20.14 -2.27 3.03
N GLU A 358 19.20 -2.65 2.17
CA GLU A 358 19.23 -3.93 1.46
C GLU A 358 19.36 -3.73 -0.04
N MET A 359 20.58 -3.89 -0.54
CA MET A 359 20.77 -4.26 -1.94
C MET A 359 20.55 -5.76 -2.07
N ALA A 360 19.39 -6.16 -2.61
CA ALA A 360 19.22 -7.54 -3.06
C ALA A 360 20.01 -7.68 -4.37
N LEU A 361 21.19 -8.29 -4.30
CA LEU A 361 21.85 -8.81 -5.50
C LEU A 361 20.91 -9.81 -6.18
N MET A 362 20.92 -9.83 -7.52
CA MET A 362 20.09 -10.67 -8.39
C MET A 362 19.89 -12.07 -7.79
N GLN A 363 18.64 -12.49 -7.67
CA GLN A 363 18.26 -13.78 -7.07
C GLN A 363 17.98 -14.77 -8.18
N LEU A 364 18.74 -15.84 -8.22
CA LEU A 364 18.44 -16.99 -9.05
C LEU A 364 17.81 -18.04 -8.13
N ALA A 365 16.48 -18.08 -8.09
CA ALA A 365 15.78 -19.10 -7.31
C ALA A 365 16.07 -20.47 -7.93
N GLY A 366 16.30 -21.48 -7.09
CA GLY A 366 16.65 -22.80 -7.61
C GLY A 366 17.33 -23.72 -6.60
N LEU A 367 17.56 -24.94 -7.06
CA LEU A 367 18.30 -25.98 -6.35
C LEU A 367 19.69 -26.14 -6.97
N TYR A 368 20.71 -25.79 -6.18
CA TYR A 368 22.12 -25.83 -6.55
C TYR A 368 22.77 -27.11 -6.03
N ASP A 369 23.35 -27.89 -6.96
CA ASP A 369 24.08 -29.14 -6.67
C ASP A 369 25.60 -28.91 -6.52
N ASP A 370 26.13 -27.82 -7.07
CA ASP A 370 27.52 -27.41 -6.87
C ASP A 370 27.72 -26.82 -5.46
N LEU A 371 28.97 -26.85 -4.97
CA LEU A 371 29.29 -26.23 -3.69
C LEU A 371 29.09 -24.70 -3.77
N VAL A 372 28.26 -24.16 -2.88
CA VAL A 372 28.01 -22.72 -2.77
C VAL A 372 28.81 -22.14 -1.62
N LEU A 373 29.61 -21.13 -1.91
CA LEU A 373 30.47 -20.43 -0.96
C LEU A 373 29.70 -19.25 -0.36
N LEU A 374 29.58 -19.20 0.97
CA LEU A 374 29.07 -18.05 1.69
C LEU A 374 30.23 -17.20 2.19
N LEU A 375 30.36 -16.00 1.63
CA LEU A 375 31.32 -15.01 2.08
C LEU A 375 30.58 -13.86 2.77
N ASP A 376 31.05 -13.44 3.95
CA ASP A 376 30.41 -12.41 4.77
C ASP A 376 31.42 -11.34 5.19
N PHE A 377 31.01 -10.07 5.18
CA PHE A 377 31.83 -8.98 5.68
C PHE A 377 31.84 -8.96 7.20
N ASN A 378 33.04 -8.89 7.79
CA ASN A 378 33.20 -8.82 9.23
C ASN A 378 32.62 -7.51 9.80
N SER A 379 31.37 -7.57 10.28
CA SER A 379 30.67 -6.41 10.85
C SER A 379 30.69 -5.22 9.88
N LEU A 380 30.04 -5.40 8.72
CA LEU A 380 30.08 -4.49 7.57
C LEU A 380 30.03 -3.00 7.96
N TYR A 381 28.95 -2.55 8.61
CA TYR A 381 28.79 -1.12 8.93
C TYR A 381 29.83 -0.58 9.92
N PRO A 382 30.13 -1.24 11.06
CA PRO A 382 31.26 -0.86 11.90
C PRO A 382 32.60 -0.77 11.16
N SER A 383 32.85 -1.65 10.21
CA SER A 383 34.10 -1.68 9.43
C SER A 383 34.14 -0.57 8.39
N ILE A 384 33.02 -0.26 7.72
CA ILE A 384 32.88 0.90 6.81
C ILE A 384 33.14 2.21 7.55
N ILE A 385 32.59 2.36 8.75
CA ILE A 385 32.82 3.55 9.58
C ILE A 385 34.32 3.76 9.83
N GLN A 386 35.06 2.68 10.06
CA GLN A 386 36.50 2.72 10.30
C GLN A 386 37.32 2.87 9.01
N GLU A 387 36.91 2.25 7.90
CA GLU A 387 37.57 2.33 6.58
C GLU A 387 37.61 3.76 6.06
N TYR A 388 36.46 4.43 6.09
CA TYR A 388 36.28 5.77 5.51
C TYR A 388 36.33 6.88 6.57
N ASN A 389 36.79 6.58 7.80
CA ASN A 389 36.86 7.52 8.93
C ASN A 389 35.54 8.32 9.14
N ILE A 390 34.39 7.66 9.08
CA ILE A 390 33.07 8.32 9.14
C ILE A 390 32.75 8.71 10.58
N CYS A 391 32.62 10.00 10.86
CA CYS A 391 32.31 10.51 12.18
C CYS A 391 31.55 11.84 12.09
N PHE A 392 30.93 12.22 13.20
CA PHE A 392 30.35 13.55 13.38
C PHE A 392 31.34 14.69 13.10
N THR A 393 32.64 14.46 13.31
CA THR A 393 33.71 15.46 13.23
C THR A 393 34.52 15.42 11.95
N THR A 394 34.32 14.42 11.08
CA THR A 394 35.18 14.18 9.91
C THR A 394 34.44 14.26 8.58
N VAL A 395 33.13 13.97 8.57
CA VAL A 395 32.29 14.04 7.37
C VAL A 395 31.72 15.44 7.23
N ASP A 396 32.04 16.10 6.12
CA ASP A 396 31.39 17.33 5.69
C ASP A 396 29.97 17.02 5.22
N ARG A 397 28.99 17.62 5.89
CA ARG A 397 27.59 17.28 5.72
C ARG A 397 26.70 18.50 5.89
N PRO A 398 25.54 18.51 5.20
CA PRO A 398 24.49 19.48 5.44
C PRO A 398 24.07 19.50 6.91
N ASP A 399 23.65 20.67 7.39
CA ASP A 399 23.05 20.79 8.71
C ASP A 399 21.71 20.03 8.77
N GLU A 400 21.20 19.76 9.98
CA GLU A 400 19.95 18.99 10.13
C GLU A 400 18.75 19.66 9.42
N ASN A 401 18.76 21.00 9.32
CA ASN A 401 17.71 21.77 8.65
C ASN A 401 17.77 21.65 7.11
N GLU A 402 18.96 21.43 6.55
CA GLU A 402 19.20 21.16 5.13
C GLU A 402 18.84 19.73 4.79
N VAL A 403 19.22 18.78 5.65
CA VAL A 403 18.87 17.36 5.54
C VAL A 403 17.36 17.14 5.50
N ALA A 404 16.61 17.87 6.31
CA ALA A 404 15.15 17.75 6.36
C ALA A 404 14.42 18.32 5.13
N LYS A 405 15.09 19.19 4.35
CA LYS A 405 14.59 19.68 3.04
C LYS A 405 14.87 18.70 1.91
N MET A 406 15.71 17.69 2.13
CA MET A 406 16.08 16.69 1.13
C MET A 406 15.07 15.55 1.13
N THR A 407 14.68 15.14 -0.08
CA THR A 407 13.55 14.24 -0.29
C THR A 407 13.94 12.91 -0.92
N SER A 408 15.19 12.78 -1.33
CA SER A 408 15.78 11.54 -1.80
C SER A 408 17.14 11.32 -1.14
N GLU A 409 17.50 10.05 -0.99
CA GLU A 409 18.84 9.66 -0.53
C GLU A 409 19.93 10.14 -1.49
N ALA A 410 19.65 10.18 -2.81
CA ALA A 410 20.57 10.68 -3.82
C ALA A 410 20.92 12.17 -3.64
N GLN A 411 19.92 13.00 -3.31
CA GLN A 411 20.15 14.42 -3.02
C GLN A 411 20.92 14.63 -1.71
N LEU A 412 20.71 13.76 -0.72
CA LEU A 412 21.45 13.77 0.53
C LEU A 412 22.91 13.39 0.34
N LEU A 413 23.18 12.33 -0.43
CA LEU A 413 24.53 11.86 -0.73
C LEU A 413 25.30 12.85 -1.60
N SER A 414 24.66 13.57 -2.52
CA SER A 414 25.37 14.58 -3.35
C SER A 414 25.92 15.76 -2.56
N GLN A 415 25.38 16.00 -1.35
CA GLN A 415 25.83 17.05 -0.43
C GLN A 415 26.58 16.51 0.80
N THR A 416 26.70 15.19 0.93
CA THR A 416 27.47 14.55 2.01
C THR A 416 28.80 14.09 1.43
N ARG A 417 29.91 14.68 1.88
CA ARG A 417 31.23 14.38 1.32
C ARG A 417 32.04 13.49 2.25
N GLU A 418 32.66 12.48 1.65
CA GLU A 418 33.60 11.61 2.34
C GLU A 418 34.83 12.41 2.84
N PRO A 419 35.44 12.02 3.96
CA PRO A 419 36.68 12.62 4.42
C PRO A 419 37.82 12.39 3.40
N ASP A 420 38.68 13.39 3.22
CA ASP A 420 39.80 13.36 2.26
C ASP A 420 40.97 12.42 2.66
N GLY A 421 40.84 11.71 3.79
CA GLY A 421 41.84 10.78 4.30
C GLY A 421 43.03 11.44 5.02
N THR A 422 43.09 12.77 5.09
CA THR A 422 44.14 13.51 5.82
C THR A 422 43.72 13.91 7.24
N ALA A 423 42.41 13.90 7.51
CA ALA A 423 41.85 14.22 8.82
C ALA A 423 42.25 13.23 9.91
N GLU A 424 42.40 13.73 11.14
CA GLU A 424 42.59 12.88 12.33
C GLU A 424 41.43 11.89 12.50
N GLU A 425 41.71 10.77 13.16
CA GLU A 425 40.71 9.71 13.36
C GLU A 425 39.57 10.20 14.27
N GLY A 426 38.34 10.14 13.78
CA GLY A 426 37.16 10.60 14.51
C GLY A 426 36.83 9.75 15.75
N ILE A 427 36.04 10.31 16.66
CA ILE A 427 35.63 9.67 17.92
C ILE A 427 34.88 8.35 17.66
N LEU A 428 33.95 8.34 16.70
CA LEU A 428 33.11 7.17 16.41
C LEU A 428 33.94 5.96 15.93
N PRO A 429 34.85 6.10 14.95
CA PRO A 429 35.82 5.05 14.59
C PRO A 429 36.64 4.53 15.78
N GLN A 430 37.13 5.41 16.66
CA GLN A 430 37.92 5.00 17.83
C GLN A 430 37.12 4.13 18.82
N VAL A 431 35.87 4.52 19.09
CA VAL A 431 34.98 3.75 19.98
C VAL A 431 34.65 2.39 19.39
N LEU A 432 34.36 2.33 18.09
CA LEU A 432 34.09 1.08 17.39
C LEU A 432 35.31 0.17 17.36
N ARG A 433 36.51 0.71 17.13
CA ARG A 433 37.76 -0.05 17.19
C ARG A 433 37.93 -0.73 18.55
N ARG A 434 37.70 -0.03 19.66
CA ARG A 434 37.77 -0.62 21.01
C ARG A 434 36.79 -1.80 21.18
N LEU A 435 35.57 -1.69 20.65
CA LEU A 435 34.57 -2.76 20.71
C LEU A 435 34.97 -3.97 19.85
N VAL A 436 35.47 -3.73 18.64
CA VAL A 436 35.92 -4.78 17.71
C VAL A 436 37.17 -5.49 18.24
N ASP A 437 38.15 -4.75 18.75
CA ASP A 437 39.36 -5.31 19.37
C ASP A 437 39.03 -6.13 20.62
N SER A 438 38.14 -5.63 21.48
CA SER A 438 37.65 -6.38 22.65
C SER A 438 37.00 -7.69 22.22
N ARG A 439 36.21 -7.67 21.13
CA ARG A 439 35.58 -8.87 20.58
C ARG A 439 36.63 -9.84 20.00
N ARG A 440 37.68 -9.33 19.35
CA ARG A 440 38.80 -10.14 18.82
C ARG A 440 39.52 -10.88 19.94
N VAL A 441 39.78 -10.21 21.07
CA VAL A 441 40.39 -10.85 22.26
C VAL A 441 39.49 -11.96 22.81
N VAL A 442 38.19 -11.71 22.98
CA VAL A 442 37.23 -12.73 23.47
C VAL A 442 37.18 -13.94 22.53
N LYS A 443 37.11 -13.72 21.21
CA LYS A 443 37.14 -14.80 20.22
C LYS A 443 38.45 -15.58 20.25
N ALA A 444 39.59 -14.94 20.49
CA ALA A 444 40.87 -15.63 20.64
C ALA A 444 40.86 -16.53 21.89
N SER A 445 40.34 -16.03 23.02
CA SER A 445 40.19 -16.83 24.25
C SER A 445 39.27 -18.04 24.06
N MET A 446 38.21 -17.90 23.25
CA MET A 446 37.32 -19.03 22.92
C MET A 446 38.03 -20.17 22.19
N LYS A 447 39.04 -19.87 21.34
CA LYS A 447 39.80 -20.91 20.61
C LYS A 447 40.65 -21.77 21.54
N SER A 448 41.13 -21.20 22.65
CA SER A 448 41.97 -21.88 23.63
C SER A 448 41.17 -22.55 24.76
N GLU A 449 39.91 -22.17 24.94
CA GLU A 449 39.06 -22.64 26.05
C GLU A 449 38.42 -24.00 25.73
N LYS A 450 38.48 -24.93 26.69
CA LYS A 450 37.92 -26.29 26.56
C LYS A 450 36.71 -26.52 27.47
N ASN A 451 36.52 -25.67 28.49
CA ASN A 451 35.42 -25.80 29.44
C ASN A 451 34.10 -25.31 28.80
N PRO A 452 33.07 -26.17 28.67
CA PRO A 452 31.82 -25.83 27.99
C PRO A 452 31.05 -24.69 28.68
N LYS A 453 31.13 -24.56 30.01
CA LYS A 453 30.45 -23.48 30.74
C LYS A 453 31.11 -22.13 30.49
N ILE A 454 32.45 -22.09 30.46
CA ILE A 454 33.20 -20.86 30.18
C ILE A 454 33.04 -20.46 28.71
N LEU A 455 33.08 -21.43 27.79
CA LEU A 455 32.76 -21.24 26.38
C LEU A 455 31.38 -20.58 26.18
N GLN A 456 30.36 -21.03 26.92
CA GLN A 456 29.02 -20.43 26.85
C GLN A 456 29.02 -18.97 27.31
N VAL A 457 29.73 -18.63 28.38
CA VAL A 457 29.86 -17.24 28.87
C VAL A 457 30.62 -16.36 27.86
N LEU A 458 31.72 -16.88 27.30
CA LEU A 458 32.47 -16.17 26.27
C LEU A 458 31.64 -15.96 25.00
N GLU A 459 30.80 -16.93 24.64
CA GLU A 459 29.88 -16.81 23.50
C GLU A 459 28.80 -15.75 23.74
N ILE A 460 28.26 -15.64 24.96
CA ILE A 460 27.36 -14.54 25.33
C ILE A 460 28.09 -13.20 25.21
N ARG A 461 29.34 -13.12 25.73
CA ARG A 461 30.13 -11.90 25.71
C ARG A 461 30.46 -11.44 24.28
N GLN A 462 30.84 -12.34 23.36
CA GLN A 462 31.12 -11.96 21.97
C GLN A 462 29.85 -11.50 21.25
N LYS A 463 28.69 -12.13 21.51
CA LYS A 463 27.39 -11.72 20.96
C LYS A 463 26.98 -10.33 21.44
N ALA A 464 27.16 -10.04 22.73
CA ALA A 464 26.89 -8.73 23.30
C ALA A 464 27.73 -7.64 22.63
N LEU A 465 29.05 -7.86 22.51
CA LEU A 465 29.95 -6.92 21.83
C LEU A 465 29.57 -6.72 20.35
N LYS A 466 29.21 -7.80 19.63
CA LYS A 466 28.72 -7.71 18.24
C LYS A 466 27.47 -6.84 18.16
N LEU A 467 26.48 -7.10 19.03
CA LEU A 467 25.21 -6.38 19.04
C LEU A 467 25.41 -4.90 19.35
N THR A 468 26.25 -4.57 20.33
CA THR A 468 26.58 -3.18 20.67
C THR A 468 27.23 -2.46 19.50
N ALA A 469 28.22 -3.06 18.84
CA ALA A 469 28.90 -2.46 17.68
C ALA A 469 27.92 -2.21 16.52
N ASN A 470 27.06 -3.19 16.18
CA ASN A 470 26.06 -3.04 15.12
C ASN A 470 24.98 -2.01 15.48
N SER A 471 24.62 -1.89 16.76
CA SER A 471 23.62 -0.94 17.24
C SER A 471 24.10 0.52 17.15
N MET A 472 25.42 0.76 17.16
CA MET A 472 25.97 2.11 17.00
C MET A 472 25.58 2.74 15.66
N TYR A 473 25.61 1.97 14.56
CA TYR A 473 25.07 2.42 13.28
C TYR A 473 23.56 2.68 13.38
N GLY A 474 22.80 1.77 14.00
CA GLY A 474 21.36 1.92 14.18
C GLY A 474 20.98 3.20 14.91
N CYS A 475 21.82 3.65 15.85
CA CYS A 475 21.65 4.93 16.55
C CYS A 475 21.77 6.15 15.62
N LEU A 476 22.56 6.07 14.54
CA LEU A 476 22.68 7.17 13.57
C LEU A 476 21.45 7.28 12.66
N GLY A 477 20.85 6.15 12.29
CA GLY A 477 19.68 6.09 11.40
C GLY A 477 18.32 6.25 12.10
N PHE A 478 18.29 6.14 13.44
CA PHE A 478 17.05 6.23 14.20
C PHE A 478 16.72 7.68 14.58
N GLN A 479 15.59 8.20 14.07
CA GLN A 479 15.20 9.61 14.23
C GLN A 479 15.04 10.07 15.68
N ASN A 480 14.64 9.17 16.60
CA ASN A 480 14.48 9.52 18.02
C ASN A 480 15.77 9.23 18.84
N SER A 481 16.86 8.85 18.18
CA SER A 481 18.16 8.68 18.84
C SER A 481 18.74 10.05 19.19
N ARG A 482 19.35 10.17 20.38
CA ARG A 482 20.14 11.34 20.76
C ARG A 482 21.31 11.60 19.80
N PHE A 483 21.81 10.56 19.15
CA PHE A 483 22.92 10.62 18.19
C PHE A 483 22.43 10.42 16.75
N HIS A 484 21.19 10.80 16.44
CA HIS A 484 20.67 10.73 15.08
C HIS A 484 21.52 11.58 14.13
N ALA A 485 21.93 10.99 13.01
CA ALA A 485 22.69 11.64 11.96
C ALA A 485 22.42 10.95 10.62
N LYS A 486 21.29 11.31 10.00
CA LYS A 486 20.84 10.76 8.71
C LYS A 486 21.90 10.82 7.59
N PRO A 487 22.70 11.90 7.41
CA PRO A 487 23.77 11.92 6.40
C PRO A 487 24.80 10.81 6.60
N LEU A 488 25.23 10.59 7.85
CA LEU A 488 26.20 9.55 8.17
C LEU A 488 25.62 8.16 7.93
N ALA A 489 24.38 7.93 8.38
CA ALA A 489 23.70 6.66 8.16
C ALA A 489 23.54 6.35 6.66
N ALA A 490 23.11 7.34 5.86
CA ALA A 490 22.98 7.21 4.42
C ALA A 490 24.34 6.91 3.74
N LEU A 491 25.39 7.64 4.10
CA LEU A 491 26.74 7.42 3.58
C LEU A 491 27.25 6.00 3.89
N ILE A 492 27.06 5.53 5.13
CA ILE A 492 27.44 4.17 5.54
C ILE A 492 26.70 3.13 4.70
N THR A 493 25.39 3.29 4.50
CA THR A 493 24.61 2.36 3.68
C THR A 493 25.00 2.40 2.21
N ALA A 494 25.30 3.60 1.67
CA ALA A 494 25.77 3.76 0.30
C ALA A 494 27.09 3.03 0.06
N LYS A 495 28.06 3.19 0.97
CA LYS A 495 29.33 2.46 0.95
C LYS A 495 29.18 0.95 1.14
N GLY A 496 28.20 0.52 1.93
CA GLY A 496 27.87 -0.90 2.05
C GLY A 496 27.40 -1.50 0.72
N ARG A 497 26.48 -0.80 0.03
CA ARG A 497 26.01 -1.21 -1.29
C ARG A 497 27.13 -1.17 -2.34
N GLU A 498 27.97 -0.15 -2.33
CA GLU A 498 29.14 -0.03 -3.21
C GLU A 498 30.11 -1.21 -2.99
N ALA A 499 30.40 -1.58 -1.74
CA ALA A 499 31.27 -2.71 -1.43
C ALA A 499 30.70 -4.06 -1.92
N LEU A 500 29.40 -4.28 -1.76
CA LEU A 500 28.72 -5.46 -2.30
C LEU A 500 28.70 -5.49 -3.83
N GLN A 501 28.48 -4.35 -4.49
CA GLN A 501 28.53 -4.26 -5.96
C GLN A 501 29.95 -4.52 -6.48
N SER A 502 30.96 -3.90 -5.87
CA SER A 502 32.36 -4.16 -6.20
C SER A 502 32.70 -5.65 -6.00
N THR A 503 32.24 -6.26 -4.92
CA THR A 503 32.42 -7.71 -4.67
C THR A 503 31.77 -8.54 -5.77
N LYS A 504 30.53 -8.22 -6.17
CA LYS A 504 29.85 -8.89 -7.28
C LYS A 504 30.63 -8.75 -8.58
N THR A 505 31.13 -7.56 -8.89
CA THR A 505 31.94 -7.27 -10.08
C THR A 505 33.22 -8.09 -10.10
N VAL A 506 33.94 -8.17 -8.98
CA VAL A 506 35.14 -9.01 -8.86
C VAL A 506 34.81 -10.48 -9.13
N VAL A 507 33.75 -10.99 -8.50
CA VAL A 507 33.36 -12.40 -8.65
C VAL A 507 32.92 -12.72 -10.09
N GLN A 508 32.08 -11.86 -10.69
CA GLN A 508 31.51 -12.13 -12.02
C GLN A 508 32.43 -11.77 -13.18
N GLN A 509 33.12 -10.63 -13.12
CA GLN A 509 33.90 -10.11 -14.25
C GLN A 509 35.36 -10.56 -14.19
N GLU A 510 35.98 -10.54 -13.01
CA GLU A 510 37.41 -10.89 -12.87
C GLU A 510 37.60 -12.40 -12.69
N LEU A 511 36.73 -13.05 -11.91
CA LEU A 511 36.83 -14.47 -11.61
C LEU A 511 35.89 -15.36 -12.44
N GLN A 512 34.97 -14.78 -13.22
CA GLN A 512 34.02 -15.49 -14.09
C GLN A 512 33.14 -16.53 -13.36
N LEU A 513 32.84 -16.25 -12.09
CA LEU A 513 31.99 -17.04 -11.22
C LEU A 513 30.60 -16.43 -11.12
N GLU A 514 29.64 -17.25 -10.67
CA GLU A 514 28.27 -16.83 -10.54
C GLU A 514 27.94 -16.44 -9.10
N VAL A 515 27.41 -15.24 -8.91
CA VAL A 515 26.83 -14.81 -7.63
C VAL A 515 25.36 -15.21 -7.64
N VAL A 516 24.99 -16.19 -6.80
CA VAL A 516 23.64 -16.76 -6.76
C VAL A 516 22.69 -15.96 -5.86
N TYR A 517 23.23 -15.34 -4.82
CA TYR A 517 22.46 -14.56 -3.84
C TYR A 517 23.36 -13.56 -3.10
N GLY A 518 22.74 -12.53 -2.53
CA GLY A 518 23.39 -11.65 -1.57
C GLY A 518 22.39 -11.01 -0.63
N ASP A 519 22.76 -10.92 0.65
CA ASP A 519 21.94 -10.34 1.71
C ASP A 519 22.78 -9.41 2.57
N THR A 520 22.53 -8.10 2.44
CA THR A 520 23.00 -6.99 3.29
C THR A 520 24.50 -6.86 3.53
N ASP A 521 25.17 -7.90 4.01
CA ASP A 521 26.61 -8.04 4.30
C ASP A 521 27.24 -9.32 3.72
N SER A 522 26.44 -10.23 3.17
CA SER A 522 26.89 -11.53 2.66
C SER A 522 26.66 -11.71 1.16
N VAL A 523 27.51 -12.53 0.55
CA VAL A 523 27.46 -12.91 -0.87
C VAL A 523 27.61 -14.43 -0.99
N PHE A 524 26.72 -15.03 -1.77
CA PHE A 524 26.71 -16.45 -2.07
C PHE A 524 27.25 -16.63 -3.49
N VAL A 525 28.28 -17.45 -3.62
CA VAL A 525 28.98 -17.67 -4.89
C VAL A 525 28.95 -19.14 -5.23
N ASN A 526 28.42 -19.49 -6.40
CA ASN A 526 28.52 -20.84 -6.93
C ASN A 526 29.98 -21.09 -7.36
N SER A 527 30.63 -22.08 -6.74
CA SER A 527 32.01 -22.45 -7.04
C SER A 527 32.17 -23.22 -8.36
N LYS A 528 31.07 -23.67 -8.97
CA LYS A 528 31.01 -24.52 -10.18
C LYS A 528 31.76 -25.85 -10.04
N THR A 529 31.92 -26.33 -8.80
CA THR A 529 32.60 -27.59 -8.53
C THR A 529 32.00 -28.29 -7.31
N ALA A 530 31.97 -29.62 -7.37
CA ALA A 530 31.64 -30.49 -6.23
C ALA A 530 32.86 -30.80 -5.35
N ASP A 531 34.07 -30.40 -5.76
CA ASP A 531 35.32 -30.66 -5.04
C ASP A 531 35.57 -29.58 -3.98
N PHE A 532 35.53 -29.98 -2.70
CA PHE A 532 35.68 -29.06 -1.57
C PHE A 532 37.02 -28.33 -1.55
N HIS A 533 38.14 -28.98 -1.89
CA HIS A 533 39.45 -28.32 -1.86
C HIS A 533 39.57 -27.29 -2.98
N LYS A 534 39.03 -27.58 -4.16
CA LYS A 534 38.95 -26.61 -5.26
C LYS A 534 38.03 -25.44 -4.91
N ALA A 535 36.85 -25.72 -4.32
CA ALA A 535 35.92 -24.69 -3.87
C ALA A 535 36.56 -23.78 -2.79
N MET A 536 37.30 -24.35 -1.84
CA MET A 536 38.05 -23.58 -0.85
C MET A 536 39.19 -22.76 -1.44
N HIS A 537 39.87 -23.26 -2.48
CA HIS A 537 40.87 -22.48 -3.21
C HIS A 537 40.23 -21.27 -3.90
N VAL A 538 39.08 -21.47 -4.55
CA VAL A 538 38.28 -20.39 -5.16
C VAL A 538 37.82 -19.39 -4.10
N ALA A 539 37.32 -19.85 -2.95
CA ALA A 539 36.89 -18.99 -1.85
C ALA A 539 38.03 -18.09 -1.36
N GLU A 540 39.23 -18.65 -1.20
CA GLU A 540 40.42 -17.92 -0.78
C GLU A 540 40.91 -16.92 -1.86
N GLN A 541 40.77 -17.26 -3.15
CA GLN A 541 41.04 -16.34 -4.26
C GLN A 541 40.08 -15.13 -4.22
N ILE A 542 38.77 -15.38 -4.06
CA ILE A 542 37.76 -14.32 -3.93
C ILE A 542 38.09 -13.44 -2.73
N LYS A 543 38.32 -14.05 -1.56
CA LYS A 543 38.69 -13.36 -0.33
C LYS A 543 39.89 -12.43 -0.53
N ARG A 544 40.98 -12.93 -1.13
CA ARG A 544 42.19 -12.13 -1.41
C ARG A 544 41.92 -10.99 -2.38
N ALA A 545 41.18 -11.25 -3.47
CA ALA A 545 40.88 -10.26 -4.48
C ALA A 545 40.03 -9.11 -3.93
N VAL A 546 39.02 -9.43 -3.11
CA VAL A 546 38.14 -8.44 -2.46
C VAL A 546 38.88 -7.68 -1.38
N ASN A 547 39.57 -8.37 -0.45
CA ASN A 547 40.27 -7.72 0.66
C ASN A 547 41.42 -6.82 0.20
N LYS A 548 42.06 -7.10 -0.94
CA LYS A 548 43.09 -6.23 -1.52
C LYS A 548 42.57 -4.82 -1.87
N ARG A 549 41.26 -4.64 -2.03
CA ARG A 549 40.65 -3.34 -2.37
C ARG A 549 40.42 -2.42 -1.17
N TYR A 550 40.49 -2.95 0.05
CA TYR A 550 40.17 -2.23 1.27
C TYR A 550 41.32 -2.31 2.29
N ARG A 551 41.39 -1.37 3.23
CA ARG A 551 42.45 -1.33 4.25
C ARG A 551 42.06 -2.01 5.56
N ARG A 552 40.80 -1.87 5.97
CA ARG A 552 40.20 -2.28 7.24
C ARG A 552 38.93 -3.12 7.04
N LEU A 553 38.22 -2.94 5.92
CA LEU A 553 37.07 -3.76 5.57
C LEU A 553 37.51 -5.13 5.06
N GLU A 554 37.11 -6.20 5.75
CA GLU A 554 37.50 -7.58 5.44
C GLU A 554 36.27 -8.46 5.19
N ILE A 555 36.28 -9.20 4.09
CA ILE A 555 35.38 -10.32 3.81
C ILE A 555 36.04 -11.64 4.26
N GLU A 556 35.24 -12.52 4.84
CA GLU A 556 35.67 -13.84 5.32
C GLU A 556 34.77 -14.94 4.76
N ILE A 557 35.29 -16.17 4.78
CA ILE A 557 34.52 -17.36 4.42
C ILE A 557 33.72 -17.77 5.66
N ASP A 558 32.40 -17.68 5.61
CA ASP A 558 31.52 -18.00 6.75
C ASP A 558 30.99 -19.44 6.68
N ALA A 559 30.67 -19.92 5.48
CA ALA A 559 30.19 -21.28 5.27
C ALA A 559 30.48 -21.79 3.85
N VAL A 560 30.49 -23.11 3.72
CA VAL A 560 30.38 -23.81 2.44
C VAL A 560 29.13 -24.67 2.51
N PHE A 561 28.25 -24.53 1.52
CA PHE A 561 27.03 -25.32 1.41
C PHE A 561 27.24 -26.42 0.37
N VAL A 562 26.97 -27.65 0.76
CA VAL A 562 27.00 -28.82 -0.14
C VAL A 562 25.85 -28.76 -1.12
N ARG A 563 24.67 -28.38 -0.60
CA ARG A 563 23.47 -28.17 -1.39
C ARG A 563 22.77 -26.92 -0.87
N LEU A 564 22.28 -26.10 -1.79
CA LEU A 564 21.53 -24.88 -1.47
C LEU A 564 20.23 -24.89 -2.26
N MET A 565 19.12 -24.77 -1.54
CA MET A 565 17.80 -24.53 -2.11
C MET A 565 17.39 -23.10 -1.76
N LEU A 566 17.46 -22.21 -2.75
CA LEU A 566 17.09 -20.81 -2.61
C LEU A 566 15.67 -20.59 -3.14
N LEU A 567 14.73 -20.24 -2.26
CA LEU A 567 13.33 -20.04 -2.63
C LEU A 567 13.04 -18.59 -2.97
N LYS A 568 13.29 -17.68 -2.02
CA LYS A 568 13.03 -16.24 -2.12
C LYS A 568 14.03 -15.49 -1.24
N LYS A 569 14.04 -14.16 -1.32
CA LYS A 569 14.79 -13.27 -0.40
C LYS A 569 14.62 -13.71 1.06
N LYS A 570 15.74 -13.95 1.76
CA LYS A 570 15.80 -14.41 3.16
C LYS A 570 15.07 -15.74 3.45
N LYS A 571 14.78 -16.54 2.41
CA LYS A 571 14.12 -17.84 2.50
C LYS A 571 14.93 -18.90 1.76
N TYR A 572 15.74 -19.67 2.49
CA TYR A 572 16.56 -20.74 1.92
C TYR A 572 16.70 -21.92 2.88
N ALA A 573 16.98 -23.09 2.31
CA ALA A 573 17.41 -24.29 3.01
C ALA A 573 18.79 -24.68 2.47
N ALA A 574 19.75 -24.97 3.34
CA ALA A 574 21.09 -25.34 2.93
C ALA A 574 21.68 -26.44 3.80
N LEU A 575 22.59 -27.23 3.23
CA LEU A 575 23.36 -28.22 3.95
C LEU A 575 24.80 -27.72 4.14
N LYS A 576 25.13 -27.26 5.35
CA LYS A 576 26.41 -26.62 5.69
C LYS A 576 27.48 -27.65 6.03
N VAL A 577 28.68 -27.46 5.52
CA VAL A 577 29.85 -28.28 5.88
C VAL A 577 30.33 -27.93 7.29
N VAL A 578 30.31 -28.92 8.20
CA VAL A 578 30.94 -28.83 9.54
C VAL A 578 32.31 -29.47 9.51
N ASN A 579 32.42 -30.66 8.90
CA ASN A 579 33.69 -31.34 8.67
C ASN A 579 33.59 -32.18 7.40
N TRP A 580 34.31 -31.74 6.35
CA TRP A 580 34.31 -32.40 5.05
C TRP A 580 34.85 -33.84 5.11
N GLU A 581 35.99 -34.05 5.76
CA GLU A 581 36.66 -35.36 5.86
C GLU A 581 35.82 -36.43 6.60
N LYS A 582 34.90 -35.98 7.46
CA LYS A 582 34.00 -36.86 8.21
C LYS A 582 32.59 -36.94 7.62
N GLU A 583 32.35 -36.33 6.46
CA GLU A 583 31.01 -36.14 5.89
C GLU A 583 29.99 -35.59 6.90
N LEU A 584 30.45 -34.71 7.81
CA LEU A 584 29.61 -34.13 8.85
C LEU A 584 29.01 -32.82 8.34
N PHE A 585 27.70 -32.82 8.16
CA PHE A 585 26.94 -31.68 7.67
C PHE A 585 25.85 -31.24 8.66
N GLU A 586 25.54 -29.94 8.66
CA GLU A 586 24.48 -29.33 9.46
C GLU A 586 23.43 -28.70 8.56
N GLN A 587 22.16 -29.02 8.79
CA GLN A 587 21.06 -28.43 8.02
C GLN A 587 20.70 -27.05 8.56
N GLU A 588 20.80 -26.04 7.70
CA GLU A 588 20.48 -24.64 8.00
C GLU A 588 19.19 -24.22 7.29
N LEU A 589 18.18 -23.82 8.07
CA LEU A 589 16.89 -23.34 7.55
C LEU A 589 16.69 -21.87 7.92
N LYS A 590 16.49 -21.00 6.93
CA LYS A 590 16.20 -19.56 7.14
C LYS A 590 14.87 -19.16 6.52
N GLY A 591 14.01 -18.53 7.31
CA GLY A 591 12.78 -17.88 6.84
C GLY A 591 11.69 -18.82 6.28
N LEU A 592 11.85 -20.13 6.42
CA LEU A 592 10.90 -21.14 5.92
C LEU A 592 9.70 -21.32 6.85
N ASP A 593 8.56 -21.70 6.27
CA ASP A 593 7.30 -21.87 7.01
C ASP A 593 7.32 -22.97 8.07
N ILE A 594 8.18 -23.97 7.92
CA ILE A 594 8.37 -25.05 8.91
C ILE A 594 8.73 -24.49 10.29
N VAL A 595 9.44 -23.35 10.33
CA VAL A 595 9.84 -22.68 11.58
C VAL A 595 8.67 -21.90 12.21
N ARG A 596 7.56 -21.70 11.48
CA ARG A 596 6.39 -20.96 11.99
C ARG A 596 5.54 -21.82 12.92
N ARG A 597 4.99 -21.20 13.95
CA ARG A 597 4.20 -21.90 14.98
C ARG A 597 2.77 -22.24 14.55
N ASP A 598 2.24 -21.55 13.53
CA ASP A 598 0.84 -21.64 13.10
C ASP A 598 0.49 -22.90 12.26
N TRP A 599 1.46 -23.79 11.99
CA TRP A 599 1.25 -25.02 11.23
C TRP A 599 1.20 -26.24 12.16
N CYS A 600 0.35 -27.22 11.82
CA CYS A 600 0.28 -28.48 12.56
C CYS A 600 1.61 -29.26 12.52
N GLY A 601 1.83 -30.12 13.52
CA GLY A 601 3.04 -30.93 13.63
C GLY A 601 3.30 -31.81 12.41
N LEU A 602 2.25 -32.45 11.88
CA LEU A 602 2.34 -33.31 10.69
C LEU A 602 2.92 -32.55 9.48
N ALA A 603 2.41 -31.35 9.21
CA ALA A 603 2.85 -30.58 8.04
C ALA A 603 4.31 -30.11 8.16
N LYS A 604 4.78 -29.85 9.40
CA LYS A 604 6.19 -29.55 9.68
C LYS A 604 7.07 -30.77 9.47
N GLU A 605 6.70 -31.91 10.04
CA GLU A 605 7.45 -33.16 9.93
C GLU A 605 7.55 -33.63 8.48
N MET A 606 6.46 -33.55 7.71
CA MET A 606 6.49 -33.82 6.27
C MET A 606 7.41 -32.86 5.53
N GLY A 607 7.36 -31.55 5.84
CA GLY A 607 8.24 -30.55 5.23
C GLY A 607 9.72 -30.80 5.56
N GLU A 608 10.05 -31.14 6.81
CA GLU A 608 11.40 -31.46 7.25
C GLU A 608 11.94 -32.74 6.59
N ALA A 609 11.11 -33.78 6.48
CA ALA A 609 11.48 -35.03 5.80
C ALA A 609 11.78 -34.79 4.31
N ILE A 610 10.93 -34.01 3.63
CA ILE A 610 11.13 -33.62 2.23
C ILE A 610 12.41 -32.80 2.07
N LEU A 611 12.65 -31.79 2.91
CA LEU A 611 13.88 -31.00 2.86
C LEU A 611 15.12 -31.83 3.09
N THR A 612 15.09 -32.72 4.09
CA THR A 612 16.21 -33.61 4.40
C THR A 612 16.56 -34.47 3.20
N LYS A 613 15.56 -34.97 2.47
CA LYS A 613 15.78 -35.80 1.28
C LYS A 613 16.22 -35.01 0.06
N ILE A 614 15.65 -33.83 -0.19
CA ILE A 614 16.08 -32.97 -1.29
C ILE A 614 17.51 -32.47 -1.08
N LEU A 615 17.90 -32.16 0.16
CA LEU A 615 19.25 -31.70 0.47
C LEU A 615 20.27 -32.83 0.61
N ASP A 616 19.84 -34.11 0.53
CA ASP A 616 20.73 -35.26 0.67
C ASP A 616 21.72 -35.33 -0.52
N PRO A 617 23.04 -35.16 -0.30
CA PRO A 617 24.01 -35.14 -1.37
C PRO A 617 24.17 -36.50 -2.07
N LYS A 618 23.65 -37.60 -1.49
CA LYS A 618 23.74 -38.94 -2.07
C LYS A 618 22.62 -39.21 -3.09
N MET A 619 21.58 -38.40 -3.10
CA MET A 619 20.45 -38.56 -4.02
C MET A 619 20.54 -37.55 -5.17
N ASN A 620 20.34 -38.05 -6.39
CA ASN A 620 20.16 -37.17 -7.55
C ASN A 620 18.76 -36.51 -7.51
N LYS A 621 18.57 -35.50 -8.35
CA LYS A 621 17.33 -34.70 -8.38
C LYS A 621 16.10 -35.54 -8.68
N GLU A 622 16.17 -36.42 -9.68
CA GLU A 622 15.05 -37.26 -10.14
C GLU A 622 14.62 -38.27 -9.05
N GLU A 623 15.58 -38.98 -8.45
CA GLU A 623 15.33 -39.91 -7.34
C GLU A 623 14.70 -39.22 -6.13
N SER A 624 15.15 -37.99 -5.84
CA SER A 624 14.59 -37.19 -4.75
C SER A 624 13.13 -36.83 -5.01
N ILE A 625 12.80 -36.44 -6.24
CA ILE A 625 11.43 -36.07 -6.65
C ILE A 625 10.50 -37.28 -6.63
N ASP A 626 10.95 -38.43 -7.16
CA ASP A 626 10.17 -39.66 -7.14
C ASP A 626 9.88 -40.13 -5.72
N TRP A 627 10.89 -40.08 -4.84
CA TRP A 627 10.71 -40.37 -3.43
C TRP A 627 9.69 -39.42 -2.79
N VAL A 628 9.77 -38.11 -3.07
CA VAL A 628 8.81 -37.13 -2.56
C VAL A 628 7.38 -37.46 -3.00
N HIS A 629 7.15 -37.78 -4.28
CA HIS A 629 5.82 -38.14 -4.77
C HIS A 629 5.26 -39.42 -4.12
N GLN A 630 6.12 -40.44 -3.93
CA GLN A 630 5.75 -41.67 -3.23
C GLN A 630 5.43 -41.40 -1.75
N PHE A 631 6.31 -40.66 -1.06
CA PHE A 631 6.14 -40.28 0.34
C PHE A 631 4.84 -39.51 0.57
N LEU A 632 4.53 -38.52 -0.29
CA LEU A 632 3.27 -37.78 -0.21
C LEU A 632 2.04 -38.69 -0.36
N SER A 633 2.11 -39.64 -1.29
CA SER A 633 1.04 -40.62 -1.54
C SER A 633 0.83 -41.57 -0.37
N GLU A 634 1.92 -41.99 0.29
CA GLU A 634 1.86 -42.82 1.50
C GLU A 634 1.31 -42.04 2.69
N GLN A 635 1.76 -40.81 2.91
CA GLN A 635 1.24 -39.96 3.99
C GLN A 635 -0.24 -39.66 3.79
N ALA A 636 -0.68 -39.44 2.55
CA ALA A 636 -2.09 -39.26 2.24
C ALA A 636 -2.95 -40.48 2.63
N LYS A 637 -2.46 -41.70 2.33
CA LYS A 637 -3.11 -42.96 2.76
C LYS A 637 -3.11 -43.12 4.28
N ASN A 638 -2.03 -42.75 4.96
CA ASN A 638 -1.95 -42.81 6.42
C ASN A 638 -2.93 -41.84 7.10
N MET A 639 -3.07 -40.62 6.53
CA MET A 639 -4.06 -39.64 6.97
C MET A 639 -5.49 -40.16 6.78
N ASP A 640 -5.83 -40.66 5.59
CA ASP A 640 -7.19 -41.17 5.31
C ASP A 640 -7.50 -42.46 6.09
N GLY A 641 -6.48 -43.28 6.35
CA GLY A 641 -6.57 -44.50 7.14
C GLY A 641 -6.56 -44.29 8.66
N GLY A 642 -6.48 -43.04 9.13
CA GLY A 642 -6.49 -42.71 10.56
C GLY A 642 -5.27 -43.21 11.34
N GLN A 643 -4.13 -43.43 10.67
CA GLN A 643 -2.90 -43.94 11.28
C GLN A 643 -2.04 -42.83 11.90
N VAL A 644 -2.38 -41.57 11.68
CA VAL A 644 -1.66 -40.41 12.22
C VAL A 644 -2.21 -40.01 13.59
N PRO A 645 -1.37 -39.91 14.64
CA PRO A 645 -1.78 -39.47 15.97
C PRO A 645 -2.41 -38.07 16.02
N LEU A 646 -3.37 -37.86 16.92
CA LEU A 646 -4.12 -36.59 17.06
C LEU A 646 -3.22 -35.39 17.38
N ASP A 647 -2.17 -35.58 18.18
CA ASP A 647 -1.21 -34.53 18.57
C ASP A 647 -0.52 -33.89 17.36
N LYS A 648 -0.36 -34.64 16.27
CA LYS A 648 0.23 -34.15 15.02
C LYS A 648 -0.67 -33.18 14.26
N PHE A 649 -1.97 -33.15 14.55
CA PHE A 649 -2.94 -32.25 13.92
C PHE A 649 -3.19 -30.96 14.72
N VAL A 650 -2.64 -30.86 15.93
CA VAL A 650 -2.85 -29.69 16.80
C VAL A 650 -2.16 -28.45 16.22
N ILE A 651 -2.92 -27.37 16.11
CA ILE A 651 -2.45 -26.05 15.69
C ILE A 651 -2.45 -25.14 16.92
N THR A 652 -1.34 -24.44 17.15
CA THR A 652 -1.17 -23.59 18.35
C THR A 652 -1.06 -22.13 17.96
N LYS A 653 -1.85 -21.26 18.62
CA LYS A 653 -1.80 -19.81 18.42
C LYS A 653 -1.91 -19.03 19.73
N GLY A 654 -1.07 -18.01 19.89
CA GLY A 654 -1.04 -17.16 21.07
C GLY A 654 -2.14 -16.11 21.09
N LEU A 655 -2.77 -15.91 22.25
CA LEU A 655 -3.69 -14.80 22.49
C LEU A 655 -2.91 -13.51 22.77
N THR A 656 -3.30 -12.40 22.14
CA THR A 656 -2.69 -11.07 22.35
C THR A 656 -3.56 -10.15 23.20
N LYS A 657 -4.84 -10.49 23.37
CA LYS A 657 -5.84 -9.78 24.16
C LYS A 657 -6.70 -10.77 24.93
N ASP A 658 -7.59 -10.27 25.79
CA ASP A 658 -8.63 -11.10 26.39
C ASP A 658 -9.53 -11.67 25.27
N PRO A 659 -9.93 -12.96 25.30
CA PRO A 659 -10.78 -13.57 24.27
C PRO A 659 -12.07 -12.79 23.96
N LYS A 660 -12.62 -12.03 24.92
CA LYS A 660 -13.84 -11.23 24.73
C LYS A 660 -13.60 -9.91 23.98
N ASP A 661 -12.37 -9.42 23.96
CA ASP A 661 -11.99 -8.12 23.37
C ASP A 661 -11.59 -8.22 21.89
N TYR A 662 -11.70 -9.41 21.30
CA TYR A 662 -11.42 -9.63 19.88
C TYR A 662 -12.61 -9.16 19.01
N PRO A 663 -12.46 -8.11 18.17
CA PRO A 663 -13.55 -7.58 17.35
C PRO A 663 -14.04 -8.56 16.26
N ASP A 664 -13.20 -9.53 15.90
CA ASP A 664 -13.43 -10.57 14.91
C ASP A 664 -13.37 -11.98 15.51
N ALA A 665 -13.70 -12.12 16.81
CA ALA A 665 -13.66 -13.40 17.53
C ALA A 665 -14.33 -14.56 16.78
N LYS A 666 -15.44 -14.31 16.07
CA LYS A 666 -16.18 -15.32 15.28
C LYS A 666 -15.43 -15.87 14.07
N LYS A 667 -14.35 -15.22 13.64
CA LYS A 667 -13.52 -15.65 12.50
C LYS A 667 -12.21 -16.30 12.95
N GLN A 668 -11.85 -16.21 14.22
CA GLN A 668 -10.57 -16.69 14.74
C GLN A 668 -10.73 -18.02 15.51
N PRO A 669 -10.16 -19.14 15.01
CA PRO A 669 -10.28 -20.47 15.62
C PRO A 669 -9.86 -20.55 17.10
N HIS A 670 -8.62 -20.15 17.40
CA HIS A 670 -8.07 -20.11 18.76
C HIS A 670 -8.89 -19.25 19.74
N VAL A 671 -9.52 -18.17 19.29
CA VAL A 671 -10.38 -17.32 20.13
C VAL A 671 -11.70 -18.03 20.43
N GLN A 672 -12.33 -18.70 19.46
CA GLN A 672 -13.55 -19.49 19.70
C GLN A 672 -13.33 -20.67 20.63
N VAL A 673 -12.16 -21.30 20.57
CA VAL A 673 -11.77 -22.36 21.50
C VAL A 673 -11.53 -21.78 22.89
N ALA A 674 -10.79 -20.67 23.00
CA ALA A 674 -10.60 -19.97 24.28
C ALA A 674 -11.91 -19.55 24.96
N LEU A 675 -12.87 -19.02 24.19
CA LEU A 675 -14.20 -18.65 24.70
C LEU A 675 -14.99 -19.86 25.23
N ARG A 676 -14.84 -21.04 24.62
CA ARG A 676 -15.44 -22.29 25.10
C ARG A 676 -14.74 -22.85 26.33
N LEU A 677 -13.42 -22.74 26.42
CA LEU A 677 -12.68 -23.10 27.63
C LEU A 677 -13.13 -22.23 28.81
N LEU A 678 -13.32 -20.92 28.57
CA LEU A 678 -13.87 -19.98 29.56
C LEU A 678 -15.29 -20.34 30.00
N SER A 679 -16.18 -20.73 29.07
CA SER A 679 -17.55 -21.12 29.42
C SER A 679 -17.62 -22.42 30.24
N ARG A 680 -16.59 -23.26 30.15
CA ARG A 680 -16.42 -24.49 30.94
C ARG A 680 -15.66 -24.28 32.25
N GLY A 681 -15.38 -23.02 32.63
CA GLY A 681 -14.73 -22.68 33.88
C GLY A 681 -13.21 -22.82 33.90
N LYS A 682 -12.56 -23.09 32.75
CA LYS A 682 -11.09 -23.04 32.64
C LYS A 682 -10.61 -21.59 32.54
N GLN A 683 -9.53 -21.24 33.23
CA GLN A 683 -8.93 -19.91 33.13
C GLN A 683 -8.11 -19.77 31.85
N VAL A 684 -8.31 -18.68 31.11
CA VAL A 684 -7.54 -18.30 29.92
C VAL A 684 -7.06 -16.87 30.07
N ARG A 685 -5.80 -16.57 29.71
CA ARG A 685 -5.20 -15.23 29.86
C ARG A 685 -4.55 -14.72 28.56
N PRO A 686 -4.44 -13.40 28.36
CA PRO A 686 -3.61 -12.84 27.29
C PRO A 686 -2.16 -13.33 27.40
N GLY A 687 -1.54 -13.65 26.27
CA GLY A 687 -0.20 -14.24 26.18
C GLY A 687 -0.18 -15.78 26.23
N GLN A 688 -1.29 -16.43 26.61
CA GLN A 688 -1.39 -17.89 26.62
C GLN A 688 -1.52 -18.46 25.20
N GLU A 689 -0.88 -19.60 24.96
CA GLU A 689 -1.01 -20.38 23.73
C GLU A 689 -2.24 -21.30 23.79
N ILE A 690 -3.06 -21.26 22.74
CA ILE A 690 -4.27 -22.08 22.62
C ILE A 690 -4.07 -23.07 21.48
N GLY A 691 -4.10 -24.36 21.82
CA GLY A 691 -4.10 -25.47 20.87
C GLY A 691 -5.51 -25.80 20.39
N TYR A 692 -5.68 -26.06 19.11
CA TYR A 692 -6.96 -26.51 18.54
C TYR A 692 -6.77 -27.45 17.36
N VAL A 693 -7.81 -28.25 17.09
CA VAL A 693 -7.95 -29.09 15.90
C VAL A 693 -9.18 -28.67 15.10
N VAL A 694 -9.21 -28.96 13.80
CA VAL A 694 -10.35 -28.62 12.93
C VAL A 694 -11.17 -29.87 12.65
N CYS A 695 -12.43 -29.84 13.07
CA CYS A 695 -13.34 -30.98 12.94
C CYS A 695 -14.39 -30.75 11.84
N ASP A 696 -14.99 -31.84 11.40
CA ASP A 696 -16.24 -31.87 10.67
C ASP A 696 -17.38 -32.34 11.58
N THR A 697 -18.59 -31.82 11.34
CA THR A 697 -19.80 -32.24 12.07
C THR A 697 -20.52 -33.29 11.23
N ALA A 698 -20.66 -34.51 11.78
CA ALA A 698 -21.25 -35.64 11.09
C ALA A 698 -22.64 -35.31 10.48
N GLY A 699 -22.71 -35.20 9.15
CA GLY A 699 -23.97 -35.03 8.39
C GLY A 699 -24.02 -33.84 7.44
N GLU A 700 -23.10 -32.88 7.54
CA GLU A 700 -22.91 -31.85 6.51
C GLU A 700 -21.75 -32.30 5.60
N GLY A 701 -22.01 -32.54 4.32
CA GLY A 701 -20.95 -32.90 3.37
C GLY A 701 -19.84 -31.85 3.31
N HIS A 702 -18.71 -32.20 2.67
CA HIS A 702 -17.39 -31.53 2.55
C HIS A 702 -17.31 -30.00 2.29
N GLU A 703 -18.43 -29.27 2.29
CA GLU A 703 -18.52 -27.81 2.18
C GLU A 703 -19.54 -27.24 3.20
N GLY A 704 -19.39 -27.59 4.49
CA GLY A 704 -20.21 -27.01 5.55
C GLY A 704 -20.21 -25.48 5.50
N LYS A 705 -21.39 -24.85 5.46
CA LYS A 705 -21.62 -23.40 5.41
C LYS A 705 -21.12 -22.65 6.67
N SER A 706 -20.58 -23.37 7.64
CA SER A 706 -20.08 -22.88 8.92
C SER A 706 -18.66 -22.31 8.79
N LEU A 707 -18.38 -21.25 9.55
CA LEU A 707 -17.07 -20.59 9.53
C LEU A 707 -15.99 -21.51 10.14
N LEU A 708 -14.76 -21.47 9.61
CA LEU A 708 -13.62 -22.26 10.12
C LEU A 708 -13.47 -22.21 11.66
N ALA A 709 -13.69 -21.04 12.25
CA ALA A 709 -13.57 -20.85 13.69
C ALA A 709 -14.64 -21.59 14.51
N GLU A 710 -15.82 -21.82 13.94
CA GLU A 710 -16.90 -22.60 14.56
C GLU A 710 -16.62 -24.10 14.54
N ARG A 711 -15.75 -24.55 13.63
CA ARG A 711 -15.33 -25.94 13.44
C ARG A 711 -14.10 -26.33 14.26
N ALA A 712 -13.35 -25.35 14.75
CA ALA A 712 -12.21 -25.57 15.64
C ALA A 712 -12.65 -26.20 16.97
N ARG A 713 -11.90 -27.13 17.55
CA ARG A 713 -12.20 -27.80 18.82
C ARG A 713 -10.93 -27.90 19.65
N ASP A 714 -11.05 -27.90 20.97
CA ASP A 714 -9.93 -28.28 21.85
C ASP A 714 -9.63 -29.79 21.66
N PRO A 715 -8.36 -30.24 21.63
CA PRO A 715 -8.05 -31.65 21.42
C PRO A 715 -8.70 -32.59 22.43
N HIS A 716 -8.89 -32.16 23.68
CA HIS A 716 -9.55 -32.96 24.71
C HIS A 716 -11.07 -33.07 24.48
N GLU A 717 -11.68 -32.16 23.72
CA GLU A 717 -13.10 -32.31 23.31
C GLU A 717 -13.31 -33.51 22.40
N MET A 718 -12.32 -33.86 21.59
CA MET A 718 -12.40 -35.00 20.69
C MET A 718 -12.31 -36.34 21.42
N GLU A 719 -11.62 -36.38 22.55
CA GLU A 719 -11.57 -37.57 23.41
C GLU A 719 -12.92 -37.83 24.11
N LEU A 720 -13.70 -36.76 24.33
CA LEU A 720 -14.96 -36.79 25.07
C LEU A 720 -16.20 -36.94 24.17
N ASP A 721 -16.13 -36.46 22.93
CA ASP A 721 -17.25 -36.47 21.98
C ASP A 721 -16.96 -37.37 20.75
N PRO A 722 -17.54 -38.59 20.68
CA PRO A 722 -17.30 -39.52 19.58
C PRO A 722 -17.95 -39.10 18.25
N THR A 723 -18.75 -38.03 18.24
CA THR A 723 -19.37 -37.50 17.01
C THR A 723 -18.43 -36.58 16.23
N LEU A 724 -17.39 -36.05 16.87
CA LEU A 724 -16.40 -35.20 16.24
C LEU A 724 -15.38 -36.04 15.46
N ARG A 725 -15.14 -35.66 14.21
CA ARG A 725 -14.09 -36.25 13.36
C ARG A 725 -13.21 -35.14 12.80
N LEU A 726 -11.93 -35.40 12.58
CA LEU A 726 -11.03 -34.45 11.95
C LEU A 726 -11.40 -34.24 10.47
N ASP A 727 -11.34 -33.01 9.98
CA ASP A 727 -11.52 -32.74 8.55
C ASP A 727 -10.20 -32.94 7.80
N MET A 728 -9.97 -34.18 7.36
CA MET A 728 -8.78 -34.55 6.59
C MET A 728 -8.61 -33.73 5.31
N THR A 729 -9.70 -33.45 4.60
CA THR A 729 -9.68 -32.66 3.36
C THR A 729 -9.19 -31.24 3.64
N TRP A 730 -9.65 -30.62 4.73
CA TRP A 730 -9.17 -29.31 5.15
C TRP A 730 -7.69 -29.32 5.54
N TYR A 731 -7.22 -30.32 6.29
CA TYR A 731 -5.80 -30.44 6.65
C TYR A 731 -4.91 -30.64 5.42
N LYS A 732 -5.29 -31.53 4.49
CA LYS A 732 -4.56 -31.73 3.24
C LYS A 732 -4.46 -30.44 2.42
N LYS A 733 -5.58 -29.71 2.29
CA LYS A 733 -5.67 -28.47 1.49
C LYS A 733 -5.03 -27.25 2.13
N HIS A 734 -5.21 -27.04 3.44
CA HIS A 734 -4.87 -25.78 4.12
C HIS A 734 -3.70 -25.89 5.10
N GLN A 735 -3.19 -27.10 5.38
CA GLN A 735 -2.03 -27.30 6.25
C GLN A 735 -0.87 -27.95 5.51
N VAL A 736 -1.10 -29.09 4.85
CA VAL A 736 -0.04 -29.89 4.22
C VAL A 736 0.38 -29.32 2.87
N HIS A 737 -0.55 -29.24 1.91
CA HIS A 737 -0.27 -28.75 0.55
C HIS A 737 0.43 -27.38 0.51
N PRO A 738 0.02 -26.36 1.30
CA PRO A 738 0.63 -25.03 1.22
C PRO A 738 2.10 -24.96 1.60
N ILE A 739 2.55 -25.77 2.57
CA ILE A 739 3.95 -25.80 2.98
C ILE A 739 4.77 -26.50 1.90
N ILE A 740 4.28 -27.65 1.45
CA ILE A 740 5.00 -28.53 0.52
C ILE A 740 5.10 -27.87 -0.86
N ALA A 741 4.03 -27.29 -1.37
CA ALA A 741 4.05 -26.55 -2.64
C ALA A 741 5.05 -25.37 -2.63
N ARG A 742 5.26 -24.72 -1.48
CA ARG A 742 6.23 -23.63 -1.36
C ARG A 742 7.67 -24.11 -1.27
N ILE A 743 7.92 -25.24 -0.61
CA ILE A 743 9.23 -25.89 -0.57
C ILE A 743 9.63 -26.36 -1.97
N LEU A 744 8.68 -26.98 -2.67
CA LEU A 744 8.90 -27.61 -3.96
C LEU A 744 8.75 -26.66 -5.15
N GLY A 745 8.34 -25.40 -4.94
CA GLY A 745 8.03 -24.47 -6.03
C GLY A 745 9.22 -24.10 -6.92
N VAL A 746 10.46 -24.34 -6.48
CA VAL A 746 11.69 -24.11 -7.26
C VAL A 746 12.32 -25.40 -7.80
N VAL A 747 11.72 -26.55 -7.53
CA VAL A 747 12.23 -27.86 -7.94
C VAL A 747 11.56 -28.23 -9.25
N GLU A 748 12.35 -28.35 -10.32
CA GLU A 748 11.84 -28.81 -11.61
C GLU A 748 11.28 -30.23 -11.51
N GLY A 749 10.19 -30.53 -12.22
CA GLY A 749 9.57 -31.87 -12.22
C GLY A 749 8.43 -32.07 -11.21
N THR A 750 8.07 -31.06 -10.44
CA THR A 750 6.88 -31.08 -9.58
C THR A 750 6.05 -29.81 -9.74
N SER A 751 4.75 -29.88 -9.46
CA SER A 751 3.82 -28.75 -9.59
C SER A 751 2.79 -28.77 -8.47
N PRO A 752 2.18 -27.63 -8.10
CA PRO A 752 1.09 -27.60 -7.13
C PRO A 752 -0.06 -28.55 -7.47
N GLY A 753 -0.37 -28.76 -8.75
CA GLY A 753 -1.33 -29.76 -9.21
C GLY A 753 -0.87 -31.19 -8.95
N ARG A 754 0.39 -31.52 -9.26
CA ARG A 754 0.97 -32.85 -9.02
C ARG A 754 1.03 -33.19 -7.52
N ILE A 755 1.37 -32.22 -6.69
CA ILE A 755 1.37 -32.37 -5.22
C ILE A 755 -0.04 -32.64 -4.71
N ALA A 756 -1.06 -31.95 -5.25
CA ALA A 756 -2.45 -32.18 -4.88
C ALA A 756 -2.92 -33.60 -5.28
N GLU A 757 -2.54 -34.07 -6.46
CA GLU A 757 -2.80 -35.43 -6.92
C GLU A 757 -2.19 -36.49 -5.98
N CYS A 758 -0.92 -36.31 -5.59
CA CYS A 758 -0.25 -37.20 -4.63
C CYS A 758 -0.97 -37.21 -3.26
N LEU A 759 -1.57 -36.10 -2.85
CA LEU A 759 -2.36 -35.99 -1.62
C LEU A 759 -3.79 -36.55 -1.75
N GLY A 760 -4.18 -37.05 -2.93
CA GLY A 760 -5.53 -37.56 -3.21
C GLY A 760 -6.58 -36.46 -3.41
N MET A 761 -6.18 -35.26 -3.85
CA MET A 761 -7.06 -34.12 -4.13
C MET A 761 -7.15 -33.84 -5.64
N ASP A 762 -8.20 -33.12 -6.07
CA ASP A 762 -8.39 -32.75 -7.48
C ASP A 762 -7.32 -31.74 -7.95
N ALA A 763 -6.45 -32.17 -8.86
CA ALA A 763 -5.37 -31.37 -9.41
C ALA A 763 -5.83 -30.09 -10.13
N ALA A 764 -7.05 -30.08 -10.72
CA ALA A 764 -7.56 -28.95 -11.48
C ALA A 764 -7.79 -27.71 -10.60
N ILE A 765 -8.16 -27.92 -9.33
CA ILE A 765 -8.39 -26.84 -8.34
C ILE A 765 -7.08 -26.10 -8.02
N PHE A 766 -5.94 -26.79 -8.06
CA PHE A 766 -4.63 -26.26 -7.67
C PHE A 766 -3.77 -25.83 -8.87
N ALA A 767 -4.11 -26.26 -10.09
CA ALA A 767 -3.42 -25.87 -11.33
C ALA A 767 -3.68 -24.41 -11.74
N GLN A 768 -4.85 -23.84 -11.42
CA GLN A 768 -5.21 -22.45 -11.78
C GLN A 768 -4.39 -21.37 -11.05
N VAL A 769 -3.77 -21.72 -9.92
CA VAL A 769 -2.98 -20.77 -9.11
C VAL A 769 -1.64 -20.42 -9.78
N VAL A 770 -1.06 -21.35 -10.54
CA VAL A 770 0.26 -21.20 -11.19
C VAL A 770 0.22 -20.24 -12.39
N GLN A 771 -0.86 -20.24 -13.16
CA GLN A 771 -0.99 -19.36 -14.34
C GLN A 771 -1.00 -17.85 -14.00
N HIS A 772 -1.25 -17.50 -12.73
CA HIS A 772 -1.21 -16.11 -12.26
C HIS A 772 0.19 -15.65 -11.84
N GLU A 773 1.08 -16.54 -11.39
CA GLU A 773 2.44 -16.19 -10.94
C GLU A 773 3.51 -16.42 -12.03
N GLU A 774 3.40 -17.44 -12.88
CA GLU A 774 4.38 -17.69 -13.96
C GLU A 774 4.43 -16.56 -15.01
N GLY A 775 3.35 -15.79 -15.12
CA GLY A 775 3.30 -14.59 -15.98
C GLY A 775 4.07 -13.37 -15.44
N GLU A 776 4.72 -13.51 -14.27
CA GLU A 776 5.48 -12.46 -13.57
C GLU A 776 6.97 -12.82 -13.33
N GLY A 777 7.42 -14.01 -13.76
CA GLY A 777 8.79 -14.45 -13.59
C GLY A 777 9.80 -13.74 -14.51
N LEU A 778 10.96 -13.40 -13.95
CA LEU A 778 12.18 -13.03 -14.69
C LEU A 778 12.56 -14.08 -15.75
N ASP A 779 12.13 -15.33 -15.62
CA ASP A 779 12.38 -16.42 -16.56
C ASP A 779 11.75 -16.19 -17.94
N PHE A 780 10.54 -15.61 -18.03
CA PHE A 780 9.92 -15.29 -19.34
C PHE A 780 10.68 -14.18 -20.07
N ILE A 781 11.29 -13.24 -19.34
CA ILE A 781 12.09 -12.17 -19.92
C ILE A 781 13.49 -12.70 -20.27
N SER A 782 14.11 -13.51 -19.40
CA SER A 782 15.43 -14.11 -19.60
C SER A 782 15.47 -15.05 -20.80
N GLN A 783 14.47 -15.92 -20.95
CA GLN A 783 14.44 -16.96 -21.99
C GLN A 783 14.31 -16.38 -23.41
N TYR A 784 13.74 -15.17 -23.56
CA TYR A 784 13.59 -14.48 -24.85
C TYR A 784 14.59 -13.35 -25.07
N MET A 785 15.14 -12.73 -24.00
CA MET A 785 16.22 -11.75 -24.13
C MET A 785 17.50 -12.36 -24.72
N ASP A 786 17.78 -13.63 -24.44
CA ASP A 786 18.95 -14.33 -24.98
C ASP A 786 18.77 -14.85 -26.42
N ALA A 787 17.52 -14.98 -26.91
CA ALA A 787 17.21 -15.60 -28.20
C ALA A 787 16.86 -14.60 -29.32
N ASP A 788 16.02 -13.59 -29.03
CA ASP A 788 15.69 -12.50 -29.96
C ASP A 788 14.94 -11.37 -29.23
N PRO A 789 15.57 -10.20 -29.00
CA PRO A 789 14.90 -9.04 -28.41
C PRO A 789 13.64 -8.59 -29.17
N ASN A 790 13.54 -8.88 -30.48
CA ASN A 790 12.35 -8.54 -31.26
C ASN A 790 11.15 -9.44 -30.95
N ALA A 791 11.38 -10.67 -30.46
CA ALA A 791 10.32 -11.58 -30.04
C ALA A 791 9.53 -11.04 -28.84
N LEU A 792 10.15 -10.20 -27.99
CA LEU A 792 9.45 -9.49 -26.92
C LEU A 792 8.42 -8.49 -27.46
N PHE A 793 8.62 -7.93 -28.65
CA PHE A 793 7.72 -6.94 -29.26
C PHE A 793 6.63 -7.57 -30.14
N ASP A 794 6.80 -8.83 -30.54
CA ASP A 794 5.81 -9.57 -31.32
C ASP A 794 4.60 -9.96 -30.45
N ARG A 795 3.47 -9.29 -30.67
CA ARG A 795 2.20 -9.55 -29.97
C ARG A 795 1.68 -10.97 -30.23
N SER A 796 1.94 -11.53 -31.41
CA SER A 796 1.50 -12.87 -31.82
C SER A 796 2.16 -13.95 -30.96
N LEU A 797 3.46 -13.81 -30.71
CA LEU A 797 4.22 -14.70 -29.83
C LEU A 797 3.85 -14.46 -28.36
N ARG A 798 3.75 -13.18 -27.95
CA ARG A 798 3.40 -12.79 -26.58
C ARG A 798 2.04 -13.35 -26.12
N TYR A 799 1.04 -13.40 -27.01
CA TYR A 799 -0.31 -13.85 -26.69
C TYR A 799 -0.66 -15.25 -27.21
N LYS A 800 0.30 -16.00 -27.77
CA LYS A 800 0.08 -17.34 -28.34
C LYS A 800 -0.58 -18.30 -27.36
N ASN A 801 -0.08 -18.30 -26.12
CA ASN A 801 -0.55 -19.18 -25.03
C ASN A 801 -1.36 -18.42 -23.96
N PHE A 802 -1.83 -17.21 -24.26
CA PHE A 802 -2.57 -16.40 -23.29
C PHE A 802 -4.01 -16.91 -23.14
N GLY A 803 -4.31 -17.49 -21.98
CA GLY A 803 -5.68 -17.88 -21.61
C GLY A 803 -6.43 -16.70 -21.01
N SER A 804 -7.44 -16.18 -21.70
CA SER A 804 -8.29 -15.12 -21.15
C SER A 804 -9.12 -15.63 -19.96
N ILE A 805 -9.13 -14.86 -18.87
CA ILE A 805 -9.95 -15.13 -17.68
C ILE A 805 -11.43 -14.75 -17.89
N LEU A 806 -11.76 -14.13 -19.02
CA LEU A 806 -13.12 -13.74 -19.36
C LEU A 806 -13.92 -14.95 -19.85
N ASP A 807 -15.14 -15.12 -19.33
CA ASP A 807 -16.01 -16.29 -19.55
C ASP A 807 -16.44 -16.58 -21.02
N GLY A 808 -15.98 -15.80 -22.01
CA GLY A 808 -16.42 -15.90 -23.41
C GLY A 808 -17.87 -15.44 -23.65
N VAL A 809 -18.38 -15.63 -24.86
CA VAL A 809 -19.73 -15.19 -25.26
C VAL A 809 -20.75 -16.31 -25.09
N LYS A 810 -21.81 -16.04 -24.32
CA LYS A 810 -22.97 -16.92 -24.19
C LYS A 810 -23.86 -16.81 -25.42
N CYS A 811 -24.10 -17.94 -26.08
CA CYS A 811 -25.02 -18.07 -27.20
C CYS A 811 -26.48 -18.03 -26.73
N LYS A 812 -27.32 -17.25 -27.40
CA LYS A 812 -28.76 -17.16 -27.08
C LYS A 812 -29.54 -18.41 -27.51
N LYS A 813 -29.05 -19.18 -28.49
CA LYS A 813 -29.76 -20.33 -29.07
C LYS A 813 -29.56 -21.61 -28.26
N CYS A 814 -28.30 -21.98 -27.96
CA CYS A 814 -27.98 -23.21 -27.22
C CYS A 814 -27.57 -22.96 -25.76
N GLY A 815 -27.34 -21.71 -25.33
CA GLY A 815 -26.85 -21.40 -24.00
C GLY A 815 -25.35 -21.67 -23.76
N GLY A 816 -24.67 -22.32 -24.72
CA GLY A 816 -23.23 -22.61 -24.69
C GLY A 816 -22.36 -21.35 -24.74
N ARG A 817 -21.11 -21.46 -24.29
CA ARG A 817 -20.15 -20.35 -24.20
C ARG A 817 -19.00 -20.55 -25.18
N THR A 818 -18.82 -19.59 -26.09
CA THR A 818 -17.69 -19.56 -27.03
C THR A 818 -16.57 -18.67 -26.46
N PRO A 819 -15.34 -19.18 -26.24
CA PRO A 819 -14.18 -18.37 -25.85
C PRO A 819 -13.90 -17.21 -26.83
N TRP A 820 -13.38 -16.08 -26.33
CA TRP A 820 -13.13 -14.88 -27.15
C TRP A 820 -12.17 -15.13 -28.32
N GLN A 821 -11.12 -15.91 -28.10
CA GLN A 821 -10.16 -16.29 -29.13
C GLN A 821 -10.83 -17.13 -30.22
N GLN A 822 -11.68 -18.10 -29.86
CA GLN A 822 -12.43 -18.92 -30.83
C GLN A 822 -13.52 -18.14 -31.57
N LEU A 823 -14.11 -17.13 -30.92
CA LEU A 823 -15.15 -16.28 -31.50
C LEU A 823 -14.59 -15.32 -32.57
N LEU A 824 -13.40 -14.77 -32.34
CA LEU A 824 -12.80 -13.71 -33.16
C LEU A 824 -11.73 -14.25 -34.12
N THR A 825 -10.98 -15.26 -33.69
CA THR A 825 -9.89 -15.88 -34.45
C THR A 825 -9.95 -17.40 -34.30
N PRO A 826 -10.98 -18.08 -34.86
CA PRO A 826 -11.08 -19.54 -34.78
C PRO A 826 -9.79 -20.19 -35.28
N SER A 827 -9.20 -21.03 -34.43
CA SER A 827 -7.94 -21.74 -34.71
C SER A 827 -8.27 -23.02 -35.47
N ALA A 828 -7.72 -23.16 -36.67
CA ALA A 828 -7.96 -24.30 -37.54
C ALA A 828 -7.32 -25.58 -36.99
N THR A 829 -8.14 -26.63 -36.84
CA THR A 829 -7.74 -28.03 -37.07
C THR A 829 -8.92 -28.68 -37.81
N GLY A 830 -8.67 -29.17 -39.04
CA GLY A 830 -9.68 -29.78 -39.91
C GLY A 830 -10.09 -28.93 -41.13
N GLU A 831 -10.37 -29.60 -42.25
CA GLU A 831 -10.70 -29.00 -43.56
C GLU A 831 -12.05 -28.24 -43.59
N GLU A 832 -12.94 -28.48 -42.62
CA GLU A 832 -14.25 -27.79 -42.55
C GLU A 832 -14.23 -26.46 -41.75
N ALA A 833 -13.13 -26.16 -41.02
CA ALA A 833 -13.03 -24.97 -40.17
C ALA A 833 -12.58 -23.70 -40.92
N GLN A 834 -12.29 -23.80 -42.23
CA GLN A 834 -11.73 -22.72 -43.05
C GLN A 834 -12.73 -21.61 -43.46
N GLN A 835 -13.99 -21.69 -43.04
CA GLN A 835 -15.03 -20.74 -43.48
C GLN A 835 -15.98 -20.26 -42.38
N ALA A 836 -15.73 -20.52 -41.09
CA ALA A 836 -16.58 -19.99 -40.04
C ALA A 836 -16.30 -18.48 -39.85
N PRO A 837 -17.21 -17.57 -40.23
CA PRO A 837 -16.99 -16.15 -40.03
C PRO A 837 -16.93 -15.85 -38.52
N PRO A 838 -16.24 -14.77 -38.12
CA PRO A 838 -16.21 -14.37 -36.72
C PRO A 838 -17.63 -14.17 -36.17
N PHE A 839 -17.77 -14.29 -34.86
CA PHE A 839 -19.07 -14.33 -34.17
C PHE A 839 -19.93 -15.57 -34.46
N THR A 840 -19.33 -16.69 -34.84
CA THR A 840 -20.05 -17.97 -34.93
C THR A 840 -20.00 -18.72 -33.59
N CYS A 841 -21.14 -19.26 -33.13
CA CYS A 841 -21.19 -20.10 -31.94
C CYS A 841 -20.50 -21.45 -32.19
N LYS A 842 -19.61 -21.88 -31.29
CA LYS A 842 -18.89 -23.17 -31.44
C LYS A 842 -19.79 -24.40 -31.36
N ASP A 843 -20.88 -24.33 -30.58
CA ASP A 843 -21.69 -25.52 -30.24
C ASP A 843 -22.86 -25.74 -31.21
N CYS A 844 -23.44 -24.66 -31.74
CA CYS A 844 -24.64 -24.74 -32.59
C CYS A 844 -24.51 -23.97 -33.91
N HIS A 845 -23.32 -23.44 -34.21
CA HIS A 845 -22.98 -22.69 -35.43
C HIS A 845 -23.89 -21.51 -35.74
N ALA A 846 -24.69 -21.06 -34.76
CA ALA A 846 -25.55 -19.90 -34.91
C ALA A 846 -24.71 -18.62 -34.93
N GLN A 847 -25.10 -17.68 -35.80
CA GLN A 847 -24.51 -16.34 -35.84
C GLN A 847 -24.85 -15.56 -34.57
N ILE A 848 -23.82 -15.08 -33.90
CA ILE A 848 -23.90 -14.22 -32.73
C ILE A 848 -23.83 -12.78 -33.22
N GLN A 849 -24.81 -11.97 -32.83
CA GLN A 849 -24.82 -10.56 -33.20
C GLN A 849 -23.61 -9.83 -32.57
N PRO A 850 -22.77 -9.12 -33.35
CA PRO A 850 -21.57 -8.46 -32.83
C PRO A 850 -21.85 -7.48 -31.67
N GLY A 851 -22.98 -6.77 -31.72
CA GLY A 851 -23.41 -5.90 -30.62
C GLY A 851 -23.73 -6.67 -29.33
N ALA A 852 -24.26 -7.89 -29.43
CA ALA A 852 -24.52 -8.74 -28.28
C ALA A 852 -23.22 -9.29 -27.68
N ALA A 853 -22.24 -9.66 -28.52
CA ALA A 853 -20.91 -10.03 -28.08
C ALA A 853 -20.21 -8.85 -27.37
N ARG A 854 -20.15 -7.68 -28.01
CA ARG A 854 -19.60 -6.44 -27.42
C ARG A 854 -20.21 -6.10 -26.05
N ASN A 855 -21.53 -6.23 -25.88
CA ASN A 855 -22.19 -5.99 -24.59
C ASN A 855 -21.78 -7.01 -23.51
N GLN A 856 -21.69 -8.30 -23.85
CA GLN A 856 -21.22 -9.32 -22.92
C GLN A 856 -19.75 -9.11 -22.53
N TRP A 857 -18.93 -8.66 -23.48
CA TRP A 857 -17.54 -8.27 -23.23
C TRP A 857 -17.46 -7.10 -22.23
N HIS A 858 -18.20 -6.01 -22.44
CA HIS A 858 -18.26 -4.89 -21.50
C HIS A 858 -18.73 -5.30 -20.11
N GLN A 859 -19.70 -6.21 -20.01
CA GLN A 859 -20.14 -6.73 -18.71
C GLN A 859 -19.07 -7.55 -18.00
N GLN A 860 -18.29 -8.34 -18.75
CA GLN A 860 -17.18 -9.13 -18.21
C GLN A 860 -16.02 -8.22 -17.77
N LEU A 861 -15.64 -7.23 -18.57
CA LEU A 861 -14.63 -6.24 -18.21
C LEU A 861 -15.02 -5.41 -16.99
N ARG A 862 -16.27 -4.94 -16.91
CA ARG A 862 -16.76 -4.21 -15.72
C ARG A 862 -16.71 -5.08 -14.46
N ARG A 863 -17.00 -6.39 -14.58
CA ARG A 863 -16.84 -7.33 -13.45
C ARG A 863 -15.39 -7.44 -13.03
N LEU A 864 -14.46 -7.56 -13.98
CA LEU A 864 -13.03 -7.67 -13.70
C LEU A 864 -12.46 -6.39 -13.07
N VAL A 865 -12.77 -5.21 -13.63
CA VAL A 865 -12.36 -3.91 -13.07
C VAL A 865 -12.95 -3.72 -11.68
N LYS A 866 -14.22 -4.10 -11.46
CA LYS A 866 -14.83 -4.06 -10.13
C LYS A 866 -14.08 -4.95 -9.15
N GLN A 867 -13.70 -6.18 -9.53
CA GLN A 867 -12.93 -7.08 -8.67
C GLN A 867 -11.56 -6.49 -8.30
N HIS A 868 -10.89 -5.83 -9.25
CA HIS A 868 -9.68 -5.06 -8.97
C HIS A 868 -9.95 -3.93 -7.97
N CYS A 869 -10.96 -3.09 -8.20
CA CYS A 869 -11.32 -1.97 -7.32
C CYS A 869 -11.82 -2.41 -5.93
N GLU A 870 -12.33 -3.63 -5.78
CA GLU A 870 -12.70 -4.18 -4.47
C GLU A 870 -11.49 -4.39 -3.55
N GLY A 871 -10.27 -4.41 -4.12
CA GLY A 871 -9.01 -4.38 -3.39
C GLY A 871 -8.79 -5.61 -2.50
N TRP A 872 -9.35 -6.75 -2.89
CA TRP A 872 -9.14 -7.99 -2.16
C TRP A 872 -7.71 -8.47 -2.40
N VAL A 873 -6.89 -8.44 -1.36
CA VAL A 873 -5.55 -8.98 -1.40
C VAL A 873 -5.53 -10.37 -0.77
N GLN A 874 -4.71 -11.24 -1.36
CA GLN A 874 -4.32 -12.50 -0.73
C GLN A 874 -2.89 -12.33 -0.21
N PRO A 875 -2.61 -12.62 1.07
CA PRO A 875 -1.27 -12.50 1.57
C PRO A 875 -0.30 -13.42 0.82
N ALA A 876 0.86 -12.89 0.43
CA ALA A 876 1.88 -13.59 -0.37
C ALA A 876 2.42 -14.89 0.26
N ASP A 877 2.15 -15.11 1.57
CA ASP A 877 2.52 -16.30 2.32
C ASP A 877 1.35 -17.30 2.51
N GLN A 878 0.24 -17.18 1.78
CA GLN A 878 -0.93 -18.06 1.93
C GLN A 878 -1.37 -18.68 0.61
N VAL A 879 -1.52 -20.01 0.58
CA VAL A 879 -2.13 -20.74 -0.55
C VAL A 879 -3.64 -20.61 -0.50
N ALA A 880 -4.27 -20.68 -1.69
CA ALA A 880 -5.67 -20.41 -1.95
C ALA A 880 -6.65 -21.00 -0.90
N GLY A 881 -7.47 -20.13 -0.30
CA GLY A 881 -8.65 -20.53 0.49
C GLY A 881 -8.77 -19.90 1.87
N THR A 882 -7.70 -19.38 2.46
CA THR A 882 -7.72 -18.80 3.81
C THR A 882 -7.65 -17.27 3.77
N GLU A 883 -8.72 -16.63 4.23
CA GLU A 883 -8.86 -15.19 4.51
C GLU A 883 -8.38 -14.19 3.45
N LYS A 884 -9.30 -13.79 2.55
CA LYS A 884 -9.14 -12.58 1.75
C LYS A 884 -9.28 -11.35 2.66
N THR A 885 -8.40 -10.36 2.48
CA THR A 885 -8.48 -9.09 3.22
C THR A 885 -8.54 -7.92 2.24
N ARG A 886 -9.13 -6.81 2.66
CA ARG A 886 -9.11 -5.54 1.90
C ARG A 886 -8.05 -4.56 2.42
N ARG A 887 -7.17 -5.01 3.32
CA ARG A 887 -6.09 -4.20 3.86
C ARG A 887 -4.89 -4.28 2.92
N ALA A 888 -4.59 -3.18 2.24
CA ALA A 888 -3.52 -3.09 1.23
C ALA A 888 -2.13 -3.54 1.73
N ASN A 889 -1.84 -3.43 3.03
CA ASN A 889 -0.50 -3.71 3.58
C ASN A 889 -0.15 -5.22 3.70
N LYS A 890 -0.96 -6.13 3.14
CA LYS A 890 -0.82 -7.58 3.39
C LYS A 890 -0.50 -8.44 2.17
N GLY A 891 -0.49 -7.91 0.95
CA GLY A 891 -0.19 -8.66 -0.27
C GLY A 891 -0.71 -7.95 -1.52
N ASP A 892 -0.50 -8.58 -2.67
CA ASP A 892 -0.96 -8.03 -3.95
C ASP A 892 -2.46 -8.28 -4.17
N ASN A 893 -3.05 -7.42 -4.99
CA ASN A 893 -4.47 -7.49 -5.31
C ASN A 893 -4.76 -8.76 -6.12
N LEU A 894 -5.79 -9.52 -5.73
CA LEU A 894 -6.19 -10.77 -6.37
C LEU A 894 -6.43 -10.62 -7.87
N VAL A 895 -6.96 -9.46 -8.26
CA VAL A 895 -6.94 -9.01 -9.65
C VAL A 895 -5.98 -7.83 -9.69
N SER A 896 -4.78 -8.04 -10.21
CA SER A 896 -3.79 -6.98 -10.31
C SER A 896 -4.13 -6.01 -11.43
N GLU A 897 -3.57 -4.80 -11.37
CA GLU A 897 -3.69 -3.81 -12.44
C GLU A 897 -3.15 -4.38 -13.77
N GLN A 898 -2.07 -5.17 -13.69
CA GLN A 898 -1.44 -5.82 -14.82
C GLN A 898 -2.33 -6.91 -15.43
N THR A 899 -3.11 -7.66 -14.62
CA THR A 899 -4.10 -8.62 -15.12
C THR A 899 -5.15 -7.94 -15.98
N VAL A 900 -5.74 -6.82 -15.50
CA VAL A 900 -6.73 -6.04 -16.26
C VAL A 900 -6.13 -5.54 -17.57
N ARG A 901 -4.89 -5.05 -17.52
CA ARG A 901 -4.16 -4.56 -18.70
C ARG A 901 -3.90 -5.66 -19.72
N LYS A 902 -3.44 -6.84 -19.29
CA LYS A 902 -3.17 -7.99 -20.19
C LYS A 902 -4.45 -8.41 -20.93
N GLU A 903 -5.59 -8.47 -20.25
CA GLU A 903 -6.89 -8.77 -20.88
C GLU A 903 -7.32 -7.74 -21.93
N LEU A 904 -7.14 -6.44 -21.64
CA LEU A 904 -7.46 -5.38 -22.59
C LEU A 904 -6.54 -5.40 -23.83
N GLN A 905 -5.24 -5.62 -23.62
CA GLN A 905 -4.27 -5.73 -24.71
C GLN A 905 -4.52 -6.99 -25.56
N PHE A 906 -4.85 -8.11 -24.94
CA PHE A 906 -5.24 -9.34 -25.62
C PHE A 906 -6.50 -9.13 -26.47
N ALA A 907 -7.53 -8.49 -25.92
CA ALA A 907 -8.76 -8.19 -26.66
C ALA A 907 -8.51 -7.28 -27.87
N ALA A 908 -7.68 -6.24 -27.71
CA ALA A 908 -7.30 -5.36 -28.82
C ALA A 908 -6.55 -6.14 -29.92
N HIS A 909 -5.63 -7.02 -29.54
CA HIS A 909 -4.89 -7.89 -30.46
C HIS A 909 -5.81 -8.88 -31.20
N LEU A 910 -6.79 -9.49 -30.51
CA LEU A 910 -7.76 -10.38 -31.16
C LEU A 910 -8.64 -9.65 -32.18
N CYS A 911 -9.10 -8.44 -31.86
CA CYS A 911 -9.89 -7.64 -32.81
C CYS A 911 -9.07 -7.21 -34.03
N GLU A 912 -7.80 -6.82 -33.83
CA GLU A 912 -6.88 -6.46 -34.92
C GLU A 912 -6.58 -7.67 -35.82
N SER A 913 -6.26 -8.82 -35.21
CA SER A 913 -5.99 -10.07 -35.94
C SER A 913 -7.20 -10.59 -36.71
N ALA A 914 -8.41 -10.45 -36.14
CA ALA A 914 -9.66 -10.81 -36.80
C ALA A 914 -9.95 -9.89 -38.00
N GLY A 915 -9.71 -8.58 -37.84
CA GLY A 915 -9.90 -7.59 -38.90
C GLY A 915 -9.01 -7.86 -40.12
N LEU A 916 -7.76 -8.29 -39.92
CA LEU A 916 -6.85 -8.64 -41.02
C LEU A 916 -7.27 -9.88 -41.84
N ARG A 917 -8.17 -10.72 -41.31
CA ARG A 917 -8.59 -11.99 -41.94
C ARG A 917 -9.91 -11.90 -42.70
N ILE A 918 -10.64 -10.78 -42.58
CA ILE A 918 -11.95 -10.58 -43.22
C ILE A 918 -11.74 -9.81 -44.52
N ALA A 919 -12.33 -10.29 -45.63
CA ALA A 919 -12.29 -9.61 -46.92
C ALA A 919 -12.88 -8.19 -46.82
N GLU A 920 -12.37 -7.23 -47.61
CA GLU A 920 -12.76 -5.81 -47.55
C GLU A 920 -14.28 -5.56 -47.78
N GLU A 921 -15.00 -6.54 -48.34
CA GLU A 921 -16.41 -6.44 -48.70
C GLU A 921 -17.39 -6.57 -47.51
N ASP A 922 -16.97 -7.09 -46.34
CA ASP A 922 -17.83 -7.16 -45.13
C ASP A 922 -17.62 -5.95 -44.20
N ALA A 923 -18.03 -4.78 -44.69
CA ALA A 923 -17.88 -3.51 -44.00
C ALA A 923 -18.55 -3.46 -42.61
N ALA A 924 -19.62 -4.22 -42.41
CA ALA A 924 -20.35 -4.27 -41.14
C ALA A 924 -19.54 -4.98 -40.05
N LEU A 925 -18.89 -6.09 -40.40
CA LEU A 925 -18.07 -6.89 -39.50
C LEU A 925 -16.76 -6.17 -39.13
N GLN A 926 -16.11 -5.56 -40.13
CA GLN A 926 -14.94 -4.68 -39.92
C GLN A 926 -15.26 -3.53 -38.96
N THR A 927 -16.41 -2.87 -39.16
CA THR A 927 -16.87 -1.79 -38.27
C THR A 927 -17.12 -2.29 -36.84
N ALA A 928 -17.65 -3.50 -36.67
CA ALA A 928 -17.90 -4.06 -35.35
C ALA A 928 -16.60 -4.39 -34.59
N LEU A 929 -15.61 -4.98 -35.27
CA LEU A 929 -14.29 -5.27 -34.70
C LEU A 929 -13.50 -4.00 -34.37
N ALA A 930 -13.51 -3.02 -35.26
CA ALA A 930 -12.89 -1.72 -35.03
C ALA A 930 -13.50 -1.01 -33.80
N ARG A 931 -14.82 -1.11 -33.60
CA ARG A 931 -15.49 -0.58 -32.40
C ARG A 931 -15.05 -1.30 -31.12
N MET A 932 -14.99 -2.64 -31.14
CA MET A 932 -14.52 -3.40 -29.98
C MET A 932 -13.05 -3.11 -29.63
N LYS A 933 -12.19 -2.98 -30.64
CA LYS A 933 -10.79 -2.53 -30.46
C LYS A 933 -10.74 -1.12 -29.88
N LYS A 934 -11.50 -0.18 -30.43
CA LYS A 934 -11.56 1.21 -29.94
C LYS A 934 -12.02 1.27 -28.48
N ASP A 935 -12.98 0.43 -28.10
CA ASP A 935 -13.39 0.33 -26.71
C ASP A 935 -12.25 -0.20 -25.83
N ALA A 936 -11.53 -1.24 -26.24
CA ALA A 936 -10.37 -1.76 -25.50
C ALA A 936 -9.30 -0.68 -25.30
N ASP A 937 -8.98 0.03 -26.38
CA ASP A 937 -8.03 1.16 -26.37
C ASP A 937 -8.52 2.31 -25.47
N ALA A 938 -9.84 2.58 -25.43
CA ALA A 938 -10.42 3.59 -24.55
C ALA A 938 -10.33 3.18 -23.07
N TRP A 939 -10.65 1.93 -22.73
CA TRP A 939 -10.48 1.39 -21.38
C TRP A 939 -9.01 1.47 -20.92
N MET A 940 -8.05 1.19 -21.81
CA MET A 940 -6.62 1.32 -21.51
C MET A 940 -6.15 2.77 -21.31
N LYS A 941 -6.82 3.75 -21.92
CA LYS A 941 -6.50 5.18 -21.76
C LYS A 941 -7.11 5.79 -20.49
N ILE A 942 -8.28 5.30 -20.07
CA ILE A 942 -9.03 5.84 -18.92
C ILE A 942 -8.46 5.30 -17.61
N GLY A 943 -8.00 4.04 -17.57
CA GLY A 943 -7.12 3.59 -16.51
C GLY A 943 -5.74 4.22 -16.74
N SER A 944 -5.07 4.72 -15.70
CA SER A 944 -3.70 5.29 -15.72
C SER A 944 -2.59 4.33 -16.20
N GLN A 945 -2.93 3.27 -16.94
CA GLN A 945 -2.20 2.00 -17.05
C GLN A 945 -1.24 1.94 -18.25
N HIS A 946 -1.15 3.01 -19.06
CA HIS A 946 -0.30 3.05 -20.26
C HIS A 946 0.72 4.21 -20.28
N PHE A 947 0.68 5.13 -19.31
CA PHE A 947 1.54 6.33 -19.32
C PHE A 947 2.80 6.12 -18.46
N ILE A 948 3.98 6.13 -19.09
CA ILE A 948 5.25 6.24 -18.39
C ILE A 948 5.71 7.69 -18.53
N ASP A 949 5.69 8.42 -17.42
CA ASP A 949 6.20 9.80 -17.39
C ASP A 949 7.74 9.78 -17.33
N CYS A 950 8.37 9.73 -18.50
CA CYS A 950 9.83 9.78 -18.61
C CYS A 950 10.42 11.05 -17.96
N GLY A 951 9.67 12.16 -17.92
CA GLY A 951 10.10 13.41 -17.27
C GLY A 951 10.19 13.26 -15.75
N GLN A 952 9.27 12.53 -15.13
CA GLN A 952 9.36 12.17 -13.70
C GLN A 952 10.52 11.21 -13.43
N TRP A 953 10.72 10.22 -14.30
CA TRP A 953 11.75 9.20 -14.13
C TRP A 953 13.17 9.78 -14.22
N PHE A 954 13.44 10.59 -15.23
CA PHE A 954 14.78 11.15 -15.46
C PHE A 954 15.02 12.49 -14.75
N GLY A 955 13.96 13.23 -14.38
CA GLY A 955 14.08 14.50 -13.66
C GLY A 955 14.70 14.37 -12.26
N ALA A 956 14.58 13.21 -11.63
CA ALA A 956 15.21 12.91 -10.35
C ALA A 956 16.72 12.58 -10.46
N ILE A 957 17.19 12.17 -11.63
CA ILE A 957 18.57 11.71 -11.86
C ILE A 957 19.46 12.85 -12.39
N PHE A 958 18.99 13.60 -13.39
CA PHE A 958 19.85 14.55 -14.11
C PHE A 958 19.70 16.00 -13.64
N GLY A 959 18.76 16.28 -12.74
CA GLY A 959 18.37 17.64 -12.42
C GLY A 959 17.70 18.35 -13.61
N THR A 960 16.89 19.35 -13.30
CA THR A 960 16.07 20.10 -14.26
C THR A 960 16.79 20.77 -15.45
N PRO A 961 18.11 21.08 -15.47
CA PRO A 961 18.70 21.79 -16.61
C PRO A 961 18.91 20.92 -17.86
N LEU A 962 19.12 19.61 -17.73
CA LEU A 962 19.52 18.72 -18.84
C LEU A 962 18.35 18.11 -19.63
N LEU A 963 17.13 18.15 -19.07
CA LEU A 963 15.92 17.64 -19.74
C LEU A 963 15.47 18.52 -20.92
N GLY A 964 15.88 19.80 -20.94
CA GLY A 964 15.60 20.69 -22.07
C GLY A 964 16.35 20.29 -23.35
N THR A 965 17.51 19.63 -23.21
CA THR A 965 18.38 19.25 -24.32
C THR A 965 18.10 17.85 -24.87
N LEU A 966 17.48 16.95 -24.08
CA LEU A 966 17.07 15.61 -24.50
C LEU A 966 15.68 15.55 -25.15
N HIS A 967 14.93 16.66 -25.09
CA HIS A 967 13.63 16.80 -25.73
C HIS A 967 13.74 17.35 -27.18
N GLN A 968 14.92 17.87 -27.55
CA GLN A 968 15.35 18.05 -28.95
C GLN A 968 16.00 16.77 -29.44
#